data_AF-A0A258SUI7-F1
#
_entry.id   AF-A0A258SUI7-F1
#
_cell.length_a   1.000
_cell.length_b   1.000
_cell.length_c   1.000
_cell.angle_alpha   90.00
_cell.angle_beta   90.00
_cell.angle_gamma   90.00
#
_symmetry.space_group_name_H-M   'P 1'
#
loop_
_entity.id
_entity.type
_entity.pdbx_description
1 polymer ?
#
loop_
_entity_poly.entity_id
_entity_poly.type
_entity_poly.pdbx_seq_one_letter_code
_entity_poly.pdbx_strand_id
1 'polypeptide(L)'
;MKTPKKIQDPTEAALSAIQEALTLPLDETEVAPPTDERPAPPARDGRSPGRRPRVDVAGRRAANDDRQTVGQLLSQLQRRSSAAPLWWALAASVVWIVFGIAYAFASHSTAFAEASGINAILASPALLTILAGVILPPLAFFAMAAMVRRSRDLQLIARSMTEVALRLAQPESLGTDAVVSVGQAVRREVAAMGEGLDRAVARAAELEAVVRNEVSILERAYEGNEIRIRNLIEELQAERQNILIHTDRLREGIMDADSLLSTDIKEIADRVESGVLTAAERVTDVFSQRGGEILDNLTRSSEKLEGALKSRTEELNASLLSSSGELASMISRWSEDVSTNVENTRTVIADTLAANSARLNADMAARVADMNDTADRMQENIFAAADRASEMFAEKGEQMVDTLTRVGDTVADGIHAKSNEVIDRLQMTGTELRADLTQASEKLETTLKTRTDDLSASLMSATTEVSLLVSRWSDEVYSGVESTRTVIAETLTANSAQITEDIAQRVGDVTETLRRTGDTMALEFSTRGGDIVRKLEETGARVAETISLHGGDFADRIETTGNRIHETIATQSDALQDRLADTGDRLAQALERSGVQVTASLVQKGDEIAESLTRAGTDMTDRLGAVGTEVTEAIGARGSKVTQAFGETADLLVTTITAKSEAIEDMLDGRLKALDETITVRGGELAERIGRDSTLMARAVRDGVSTFDSALREHAPALVDGIANQVDALNVTLRGTLDTMDERFGAAAQTATASLDERVARITQTIDARAESLTDALADRTAEITKLLADGT
;
A
#
# COMPACT_ATOMS: atom_id res chain seq x y z
N MET A 1 48.60 -32.02 -15.91
CA MET A 1 47.91 -31.70 -14.64
C MET A 1 48.73 -30.63 -13.92
N LYS A 2 48.24 -29.39 -13.87
CA LYS A 2 48.82 -28.29 -13.10
C LYS A 2 47.79 -27.91 -12.03
N THR A 3 48.06 -28.29 -10.79
CA THR A 3 47.36 -27.85 -9.59
C THR A 3 47.94 -26.50 -9.10
N PRO A 4 47.14 -25.67 -8.41
CA PRO A 4 47.35 -24.22 -8.33
C PRO A 4 48.24 -23.81 -7.14
N LYS A 5 48.92 -22.66 -7.27
CA LYS A 5 49.67 -22.01 -6.19
C LYS A 5 48.73 -21.16 -5.35
N LYS A 6 48.80 -21.37 -4.03
CA LYS A 6 48.06 -20.71 -2.95
C LYS A 6 48.45 -19.23 -2.89
N ILE A 7 47.46 -18.34 -2.81
CA ILE A 7 47.63 -16.89 -2.63
C ILE A 7 48.09 -16.65 -1.19
N GLN A 8 49.16 -15.89 -1.03
CA GLN A 8 49.79 -15.53 0.25
C GLN A 8 49.25 -14.17 0.70
N ASP A 9 49.02 -14.03 2.00
CA ASP A 9 48.35 -12.91 2.66
C ASP A 9 49.21 -11.62 2.58
N PRO A 10 48.65 -10.48 2.10
CA PRO A 10 49.38 -9.21 1.97
C PRO A 10 49.86 -8.61 3.30
N THR A 11 49.37 -9.12 4.43
CA THR A 11 49.76 -8.65 5.77
C THR A 11 51.15 -9.16 6.19
N GLU A 12 51.56 -10.34 5.70
CA GLU A 12 52.84 -10.98 6.04
C GLU A 12 54.03 -10.35 5.28
N ALA A 13 53.77 -9.84 4.07
CA ALA A 13 54.76 -9.13 3.24
C ALA A 13 55.11 -7.74 3.79
N ALA A 14 54.16 -7.05 4.44
CA ALA A 14 54.38 -5.74 5.04
C ALA A 14 55.21 -5.82 6.34
N LEU A 15 55.04 -6.89 7.12
CA LEU A 15 55.80 -7.12 8.36
C LEU A 15 57.25 -7.55 8.09
N SER A 16 57.51 -8.33 7.04
CA SER A 16 58.87 -8.74 6.66
C SER A 16 59.75 -7.55 6.23
N ALA A 17 59.17 -6.54 5.56
CA ALA A 17 59.91 -5.36 5.10
C ALA A 17 60.27 -4.39 6.25
N ILE A 18 59.48 -4.38 7.34
CA ILE A 18 59.76 -3.56 8.53
C ILE A 18 60.85 -4.23 9.40
N GLN A 19 60.89 -5.57 9.42
CA GLN A 19 61.87 -6.33 10.21
C GLN A 19 63.29 -6.33 9.57
N GLU A 20 63.38 -6.14 8.26
CA GLU A 20 64.64 -6.02 7.51
C GLU A 20 65.27 -4.62 7.63
N ALA A 21 64.48 -3.58 7.93
CA ALA A 21 65.00 -2.23 8.18
C ALA A 21 65.52 -2.01 9.62
N LEU A 22 65.21 -2.92 10.55
CA LEU A 22 65.54 -2.79 11.99
C LEU A 22 66.76 -3.63 12.44
N THR A 23 67.42 -4.37 11.53
CA THR A 23 68.48 -5.34 11.88
C THR A 23 69.87 -5.04 11.30
N LEU A 24 70.09 -3.86 10.71
CA LEU A 24 71.44 -3.45 10.26
C LEU A 24 72.28 -2.93 11.44
N PRO A 25 73.43 -3.57 11.75
CA PRO A 25 74.26 -3.19 12.90
C PRO A 25 75.14 -1.96 12.60
N LEU A 26 75.22 -1.10 13.60
CA LEU A 26 76.26 -0.08 13.76
C LEU A 26 77.60 -0.79 14.02
N ASP A 27 78.63 -0.53 13.22
CA ASP A 27 80.00 -0.88 13.55
C ASP A 27 80.89 0.38 13.44
N GLU A 28 81.61 0.64 14.53
CA GLU A 28 82.53 1.76 14.74
C GLU A 28 83.96 1.44 14.26
N THR A 29 84.80 2.49 14.20
CA THR A 29 86.28 2.53 14.13
C THR A 29 86.89 2.53 12.71
N GLU A 30 87.87 3.37 12.31
CA GLU A 30 88.82 4.25 13.02
C GLU A 30 89.49 5.28 12.05
N VAL A 31 89.51 6.57 12.47
CA VAL A 31 90.53 7.65 12.34
C VAL A 31 91.47 7.83 11.11
N ALA A 32 91.46 9.03 10.48
CA ALA A 32 92.62 9.93 10.24
C ALA A 32 92.24 11.28 9.54
N PRO A 33 92.97 12.41 9.75
CA PRO A 33 92.49 13.79 9.56
C PRO A 33 92.76 14.40 8.17
N PRO A 34 92.10 15.53 7.79
CA PRO A 34 92.31 16.18 6.51
C PRO A 34 93.61 17.01 6.49
N THR A 35 94.37 16.87 5.41
CA THR A 35 95.61 17.59 5.10
C THR A 35 95.33 19.02 4.64
N ASP A 36 95.90 19.98 5.38
CA ASP A 36 96.13 21.37 4.97
C ASP A 36 97.17 21.43 3.85
N GLU A 37 96.80 21.97 2.68
CA GLU A 37 97.76 22.42 1.66
C GLU A 37 97.64 23.92 1.45
N ARG A 38 98.55 24.67 2.08
CA ARG A 38 98.98 26.02 1.66
C ARG A 38 100.42 25.92 1.11
N PRO A 39 100.79 26.68 0.06
CA PRO A 39 102.12 26.61 -0.53
C PRO A 39 103.17 27.34 0.31
N ALA A 40 104.36 26.75 0.40
CA ALA A 40 105.52 27.25 1.14
C ALA A 40 106.34 28.32 0.37
N PRO A 41 106.96 29.30 1.06
CA PRO A 41 108.05 30.13 0.55
C PRO A 41 109.44 29.52 0.83
N PRO A 42 110.51 29.97 0.15
CA PRO A 42 111.76 29.22 0.06
C PRO A 42 112.71 29.39 1.25
N ALA A 43 113.49 28.34 1.49
CA ALA A 43 114.41 28.11 2.59
C ALA A 43 115.61 29.07 2.65
N ARG A 44 116.08 29.36 3.87
CA ARG A 44 117.49 29.69 4.16
C ARG A 44 117.92 29.19 5.54
N ASP A 45 119.10 28.58 5.56
CA ASP A 45 119.77 27.95 6.69
C ASP A 45 120.26 28.92 7.79
N GLY A 46 120.04 28.47 9.03
CA GLY A 46 121.01 28.40 10.14
C GLY A 46 121.97 29.56 10.45
N ARG A 47 121.72 30.24 11.59
CA ARG A 47 122.62 30.38 12.77
C ARG A 47 122.09 31.47 13.73
N SER A 48 121.96 31.15 15.02
CA SER A 48 121.83 32.11 16.15
C SER A 48 123.13 32.93 16.33
N PRO A 49 123.25 33.97 17.22
CA PRO A 49 122.36 34.46 18.29
C PRO A 49 122.31 36.02 18.46
N GLY A 50 121.46 36.56 19.36
CA GLY A 50 121.66 37.94 19.86
C GLY A 50 120.47 38.61 20.56
N ARG A 51 120.45 38.59 21.90
CA ARG A 51 119.49 39.28 22.78
C ARG A 51 120.08 40.61 23.27
N ARG A 52 119.44 41.76 23.04
CA ARG A 52 119.66 43.06 23.75
C ARG A 52 118.40 43.97 23.70
N PRO A 53 118.25 44.95 24.63
CA PRO A 53 117.01 45.17 25.38
C PRO A 53 116.21 46.46 25.05
N ARG A 54 114.98 46.51 25.61
CA ARG A 54 114.03 47.63 25.66
C ARG A 54 114.65 48.91 26.23
N VAL A 55 114.26 50.06 25.65
CA VAL A 55 114.36 51.39 26.25
C VAL A 55 112.97 52.02 26.23
N ASP A 56 112.44 52.29 27.42
CA ASP A 56 111.28 53.16 27.66
C ASP A 56 111.72 54.62 27.57
N VAL A 57 111.01 55.46 26.82
CA VAL A 57 111.00 56.91 27.07
C VAL A 57 109.58 57.45 26.88
N ALA A 58 109.09 58.01 27.97
CA ALA A 58 107.81 58.67 28.13
C ALA A 58 107.72 60.02 27.40
N GLY A 59 106.50 60.35 27.00
CA GLY A 59 105.87 61.64 27.33
C GLY A 59 106.34 62.88 26.58
N ARG A 60 105.48 63.37 25.69
CA ARG A 60 105.15 64.81 25.60
C ARG A 60 103.75 64.99 25.03
N ARG A 61 102.87 65.48 25.89
CA ARG A 61 101.61 66.15 25.54
C ARG A 61 101.85 67.65 25.41
N ALA A 62 100.83 68.29 24.84
CA ALA A 62 100.56 69.71 24.70
C ALA A 62 101.08 70.29 23.36
N ALA A 63 100.32 71.11 22.65
CA ALA A 63 99.20 71.95 23.06
C ALA A 63 98.37 72.33 21.83
N ASN A 64 97.12 72.75 22.09
CA ASN A 64 96.27 73.58 21.23
C ASN A 64 95.36 72.84 20.23
N ASP A 65 94.07 72.70 20.57
CA ASP A 65 93.01 72.68 19.55
C ASP A 65 91.67 73.19 20.13
N ASP A 66 91.62 74.51 20.38
CA ASP A 66 90.39 75.26 20.72
C ASP A 66 89.64 75.65 19.44
N ARG A 67 88.99 74.70 18.74
CA ARG A 67 87.98 74.99 17.71
C ARG A 67 86.85 73.96 17.69
N GLN A 68 85.81 74.18 18.51
CA GLN A 68 84.53 73.49 18.40
C GLN A 68 83.80 73.89 17.10
N THR A 69 83.92 73.05 16.08
CA THR A 69 83.19 73.15 14.81
C THR A 69 81.75 72.65 14.95
N VAL A 70 80.78 73.54 14.67
CA VAL A 70 79.45 73.44 14.00
C VAL A 70 78.68 72.10 13.96
N GLY A 71 79.32 70.94 14.02
CA GLY A 71 78.69 69.61 14.02
C GLY A 71 77.88 69.27 15.27
N GLN A 72 78.12 69.91 16.42
CA GLN A 72 77.29 69.70 17.62
C GLN A 72 75.92 70.41 17.55
N LEU A 73 75.80 71.50 16.77
CA LEU A 73 74.55 72.25 16.59
C LEU A 73 73.54 71.55 15.67
N LEU A 74 74.02 70.85 14.63
CA LEU A 74 73.15 70.05 13.74
C LEU A 74 72.57 68.81 14.43
N SER A 75 73.28 68.26 15.42
CA SER A 75 72.81 67.08 16.18
C SER A 75 71.63 67.36 17.13
N GLN A 76 71.36 68.64 17.45
CA GLN A 76 70.26 69.02 18.34
C GLN A 76 68.92 69.22 17.62
N LEU A 77 68.91 69.32 16.29
CA LEU A 77 67.70 69.50 15.47
C LEU A 77 66.99 68.19 15.06
N GLN A 78 67.56 67.02 15.36
CA GLN A 78 67.02 65.72 14.93
C GLN A 78 66.34 64.88 16.05
N ARG A 79 66.09 65.43 17.24
CA ARG A 79 65.33 64.69 18.27
C ARG A 79 63.83 64.69 17.98
N ARG A 80 63.28 63.52 17.61
CA ARG A 80 61.82 63.28 17.47
C ARG A 80 61.11 63.43 18.82
N SER A 81 59.95 64.09 18.84
CA SER A 81 59.20 64.33 20.07
C SER A 81 58.57 63.06 20.65
N SER A 82 58.60 62.94 21.98
CA SER A 82 58.21 61.72 22.70
C SER A 82 56.70 61.47 22.59
N ALA A 83 56.32 60.22 22.29
CA ALA A 83 54.92 59.78 22.20
C ALA A 83 54.23 59.56 23.56
N ALA A 84 54.92 59.88 24.67
CA ALA A 84 54.44 59.65 26.03
C ALA A 84 53.05 60.25 26.35
N PRO A 85 52.68 61.47 25.88
CA PRO A 85 51.35 62.02 26.15
C PRO A 85 50.19 61.18 25.58
N LEU A 86 50.41 60.50 24.45
CA LEU A 86 49.39 59.65 23.83
C LEU A 86 49.15 58.36 24.63
N TRP A 87 50.22 57.78 25.20
CA TRP A 87 50.10 56.61 26.08
C TRP A 87 49.33 56.92 27.38
N TRP A 88 49.53 58.10 27.95
CA TRP A 88 48.75 58.55 29.12
C TRP A 88 47.28 58.80 28.78
N ALA A 89 46.97 59.35 27.59
CA ALA A 89 45.59 59.49 27.13
C ALA A 89 44.90 58.14 26.93
N LEU A 90 45.62 57.13 26.45
CA LEU A 90 45.11 55.77 26.30
C LEU A 90 44.77 55.16 27.67
N ALA A 91 45.68 55.27 28.65
CA ALA A 91 45.43 54.78 30.01
C ALA A 91 44.23 55.48 30.67
N ALA A 92 44.13 56.81 30.57
CA ALA A 92 43.02 57.58 31.11
C ALA A 92 41.67 57.23 30.43
N SER A 93 41.69 56.98 29.12
CA SER A 93 40.50 56.56 28.36
C SER A 93 39.98 55.20 28.81
N VAL A 94 40.87 54.24 29.04
CA VAL A 94 40.49 52.90 29.53
C VAL A 94 39.84 53.00 30.91
N VAL A 95 40.46 53.74 31.84
CA VAL A 95 39.92 53.94 33.19
C VAL A 95 38.54 54.62 33.13
N TRP A 96 38.37 55.62 32.27
CA TRP A 96 37.11 56.34 32.12
C TRP A 96 35.99 55.48 31.52
N ILE A 97 36.29 54.68 30.49
CA ILE A 97 35.29 53.81 29.85
C ILE A 97 34.83 52.74 30.84
N VAL A 98 35.75 52.10 31.57
CA VAL A 98 35.41 51.10 32.59
C VAL A 98 34.51 51.71 33.67
N PHE A 99 34.87 52.89 34.18
CA PHE A 99 34.05 53.60 35.16
C PHE A 99 32.68 54.02 34.58
N GLY A 100 32.64 54.54 33.36
CA GLY A 100 31.43 55.01 32.69
C GLY A 100 30.44 53.88 32.41
N ILE A 101 30.92 52.71 31.97
CA ILE A 101 30.08 51.52 31.77
C ILE A 101 29.56 51.00 33.12
N ALA A 102 30.41 50.93 34.15
CA ALA A 102 29.99 50.50 35.47
C ALA A 102 28.93 51.44 36.08
N TYR A 103 29.11 52.75 35.96
CA TYR A 103 28.14 53.75 36.40
C TYR A 103 26.82 53.68 35.60
N ALA A 104 26.90 53.53 34.27
CA ALA A 104 25.74 53.37 33.40
C ALA A 104 24.89 52.16 33.79
N PHE A 105 25.53 51.01 34.02
CA PHE A 105 24.86 49.79 34.43
C PHE A 105 24.25 49.92 35.83
N ALA A 106 24.97 50.54 36.78
CA ALA A 106 24.50 50.70 38.15
C ALA A 106 23.32 51.68 38.28
N SER A 107 23.27 52.73 37.45
CA SER A 107 22.25 53.79 37.55
C SER A 107 21.02 53.56 36.68
N HIS A 108 21.14 52.82 35.57
CA HIS A 108 20.09 52.68 34.54
C HIS A 108 19.89 51.23 34.07
N SER A 109 20.10 50.23 34.94
CA SER A 109 20.00 48.80 34.60
C SER A 109 18.68 48.39 33.94
N THR A 110 17.55 48.98 34.36
CA THR A 110 16.23 48.72 33.80
C THR A 110 16.09 49.22 32.37
N ALA A 111 16.63 50.40 32.06
CA ALA A 111 16.59 50.97 30.71
C ALA A 111 17.41 50.15 29.70
N PHE A 112 18.51 49.52 30.15
CA PHE A 112 19.28 48.58 29.32
C PHE A 112 18.58 47.23 29.15
N ALA A 113 17.83 46.76 30.15
CA ALA A 113 17.10 45.49 30.07
C ALA A 113 15.88 45.57 29.10
N GLU A 114 15.25 46.74 29.00
CA GLU A 114 14.12 46.96 28.08
C GLU A 114 14.55 47.24 26.62
N ALA A 115 15.80 47.65 26.40
CA ALA A 115 16.33 47.96 25.08
C ALA A 115 16.76 46.69 24.31
N SER A 116 15.86 46.14 23.49
CA SER A 116 16.15 44.99 22.60
C SER A 116 16.75 45.44 21.25
N GLY A 117 18.02 45.84 21.26
CA GLY A 117 18.83 46.08 20.05
C GLY A 117 19.30 47.53 19.85
N ILE A 118 20.21 47.72 18.88
CA ILE A 118 20.91 49.00 18.64
C ILE A 118 19.94 50.15 18.32
N ASN A 119 18.86 49.88 17.59
CA ASN A 119 17.84 50.88 17.27
C ASN A 119 17.08 51.37 18.51
N ALA A 120 16.83 50.49 19.49
CA ALA A 120 16.16 50.87 20.74
C ALA A 120 17.06 51.76 21.60
N ILE A 121 18.38 51.52 21.58
CA ILE A 121 19.38 52.35 22.27
C ILE A 121 19.43 53.75 21.64
N LEU A 122 19.48 53.85 20.31
CA LEU A 122 19.51 55.12 19.57
C LEU A 122 18.19 55.91 19.66
N ALA A 123 17.05 55.24 19.80
CA ALA A 123 15.74 55.89 19.93
C ALA A 123 15.50 56.47 21.33
N SER A 124 16.25 56.02 22.35
CA SER A 124 16.07 56.47 23.73
C SER A 124 16.97 57.68 24.05
N PRO A 125 16.42 58.84 24.44
CA PRO A 125 17.23 60.00 24.80
C PRO A 125 18.16 59.73 26.00
N ALA A 126 17.74 58.88 26.94
CA ALA A 126 18.52 58.55 28.14
C ALA A 126 19.73 57.65 27.84
N LEU A 127 19.62 56.64 26.96
CA LEU A 127 20.79 55.81 26.64
C LEU A 127 21.75 56.54 25.69
N LEU A 128 21.26 57.45 24.86
CA LEU A 128 22.11 58.33 24.04
C LEU A 128 23.00 59.24 24.88
N THR A 129 22.46 59.85 25.95
CA THR A 129 23.27 60.70 26.83
C THR A 129 24.32 59.90 27.61
N ILE A 130 23.98 58.67 28.02
CA ILE A 130 24.93 57.75 28.65
C ILE A 130 26.04 57.37 27.66
N LEU A 131 25.68 56.98 26.44
CA LEU A 131 26.64 56.64 25.38
C LEU A 131 27.58 57.82 25.08
N ALA A 132 27.03 59.03 24.95
CA ALA A 132 27.81 60.24 24.77
C ALA A 132 28.76 60.51 25.95
N GLY A 133 28.31 60.29 27.19
CA GLY A 133 29.12 60.45 28.41
C GLY A 133 30.28 59.45 28.52
N VAL A 134 30.15 58.26 27.93
CA VAL A 134 31.23 57.26 27.87
C VAL A 134 32.24 57.57 26.76
N ILE A 135 31.79 58.09 25.61
CA ILE A 135 32.62 58.24 24.40
C ILE A 135 33.31 59.61 24.27
N LEU A 136 32.65 60.71 24.64
CA LEU A 136 33.21 62.06 24.48
C LEU A 136 34.49 62.31 25.30
N PRO A 137 34.61 61.85 26.56
CA PRO A 137 35.81 62.14 27.36
C PRO A 137 37.09 61.46 26.87
N PRO A 138 37.10 60.18 26.43
CA PRO A 138 38.24 59.58 25.72
C PRO A 138 38.73 60.41 24.53
N LEU A 139 37.82 60.90 23.69
CA LEU A 139 38.17 61.78 22.56
C LEU A 139 38.84 63.07 23.03
N ALA A 140 38.35 63.67 24.12
CA ALA A 140 38.96 64.86 24.71
C ALA A 140 40.37 64.59 25.27
N PHE A 141 40.62 63.43 25.89
CA PHE A 141 41.96 63.06 26.37
C PHE A 141 42.97 62.97 25.22
N PHE A 142 42.59 62.37 24.10
CA PHE A 142 43.45 62.30 22.91
C PHE A 142 43.68 63.67 22.26
N ALA A 143 42.65 64.50 22.17
CA ALA A 143 42.80 65.88 21.67
C ALA A 143 43.77 66.70 22.52
N MET A 144 43.69 66.58 23.85
CA MET A 144 44.59 67.25 24.78
C MET A 144 46.03 66.72 24.68
N ALA A 145 46.22 65.40 24.55
CA ALA A 145 47.54 64.81 24.33
C ALA A 145 48.20 65.27 23.02
N ALA A 146 47.42 65.38 21.94
CA ALA A 146 47.90 65.90 20.66
C ALA A 146 48.34 67.38 20.77
N MET A 147 47.59 68.20 21.52
CA MET A 147 47.93 69.61 21.76
C MET A 147 49.22 69.76 22.58
N VAL A 148 49.39 68.94 23.62
CA VAL A 148 50.61 68.94 24.45
C VAL A 148 51.84 68.54 23.63
N ARG A 149 51.72 67.54 22.76
CA ARG A 149 52.80 67.14 21.86
C ARG A 149 53.20 68.28 20.92
N ARG A 150 52.22 68.96 20.32
CA ARG A 150 52.45 70.07 19.38
C ARG A 150 53.07 71.31 20.04
N SER A 151 52.71 71.60 21.30
CA SER A 151 53.32 72.69 22.07
C SER A 151 54.81 72.44 22.36
N ARG A 152 55.18 71.19 22.67
CA ARG A 152 56.59 70.80 22.90
C ARG A 152 57.44 70.91 21.64
N ASP A 153 56.87 70.64 20.47
CA ASP A 153 57.56 70.82 19.18
C ASP A 153 57.86 72.31 18.90
N LEU A 154 56.97 73.23 19.29
CA LEU A 154 57.17 74.66 19.10
C LEU A 154 58.21 75.28 20.05
N GLN A 155 58.36 74.73 21.26
CA GLN A 155 59.40 75.18 22.21
C GLN A 155 60.82 74.81 21.77
N LEU A 156 60.99 73.69 21.06
CA LEU A 156 62.28 73.27 20.49
C LEU A 156 62.73 74.20 19.35
N ILE A 157 61.79 74.81 18.62
CA ILE A 157 62.09 75.71 17.50
C ILE A 157 62.46 77.11 18.00
N ALA A 158 61.78 77.63 19.03
CA ALA A 158 62.00 78.98 19.55
C ALA A 158 63.40 79.23 20.15
N ARG A 159 64.12 78.18 20.55
CA ARG A 159 65.44 78.28 21.22
C ARG A 159 66.63 78.41 20.25
N SER A 160 66.41 78.21 18.95
CA SER A 160 67.46 78.22 17.91
C SER A 160 67.61 79.56 17.15
N MET A 161 66.75 80.55 17.41
CA MET A 161 66.73 81.83 16.69
C MET A 161 67.49 82.97 17.38
N THR A 162 67.87 82.85 18.66
CA THR A 162 68.48 83.95 19.43
C THR A 162 70.01 84.00 19.32
N GLU A 163 70.66 82.91 18.91
CA GLU A 163 72.14 82.80 18.90
C GLU A 163 72.78 83.29 17.59
N VAL A 164 72.00 83.37 16.50
CA VAL A 164 72.43 83.87 15.19
C VAL A 164 72.33 85.40 15.09
N ALA A 165 71.49 86.04 15.90
CA ALA A 165 71.31 87.50 15.89
C ALA A 165 72.50 88.29 16.49
N LEU A 166 73.39 87.63 17.26
CA LEU A 166 74.47 88.28 18.00
C LEU A 166 75.85 88.22 17.34
N ARG A 167 76.03 87.49 16.23
CA ARG A 167 77.36 87.30 15.58
C ARG A 167 77.62 88.17 14.35
N LEU A 168 76.83 89.23 14.14
CA LEU A 168 76.95 90.14 12.98
C LEU A 168 77.47 91.55 13.31
N ALA A 169 78.34 91.73 14.31
CA ALA A 169 78.97 93.03 14.59
C ALA A 169 80.45 92.96 15.04
N GLN A 170 81.35 93.36 14.11
CA GLN A 170 82.57 94.17 14.32
C GLN A 170 83.96 93.52 14.62
N PRO A 171 85.10 94.22 14.31
CA PRO A 171 86.17 93.74 13.41
C PRO A 171 87.63 93.76 13.97
N GLU A 172 88.60 93.55 13.06
CA GLU A 172 90.07 93.42 13.17
C GLU A 172 90.88 94.54 13.87
N SER A 173 92.11 94.16 14.28
CA SER A 173 93.42 94.79 13.97
C SER A 173 94.28 95.29 15.15
N LEU A 174 95.59 95.46 14.85
CA LEU A 174 96.70 96.09 15.60
C LEU A 174 97.68 95.10 16.27
N GLY A 175 99.01 95.27 16.18
CA GLY A 175 99.80 96.34 15.59
C GLY A 175 101.31 96.05 15.62
N THR A 176 101.97 96.50 14.56
CA THR A 176 103.22 97.28 14.54
C THR A 176 103.99 97.47 15.86
N ASP A 177 105.28 97.09 15.87
CA ASP A 177 106.41 97.98 16.19
C ASP A 177 107.74 97.21 16.27
N ALA A 178 108.63 97.38 15.29
CA ALA A 178 110.09 97.41 15.46
C ALA A 178 110.80 97.61 14.10
N VAL A 179 110.49 98.72 13.42
CA VAL A 179 111.01 99.09 12.10
C VAL A 179 112.49 99.50 12.08
N VAL A 180 113.27 99.44 13.16
CA VAL A 180 114.62 100.08 13.15
C VAL A 180 115.76 99.18 13.66
N SER A 181 115.56 97.86 13.73
CA SER A 181 116.67 96.88 13.59
C SER A 181 116.93 96.49 12.12
N VAL A 182 116.08 97.01 11.23
CA VAL A 182 116.01 96.82 9.77
C VAL A 182 117.24 97.35 9.03
N GLY A 183 118.07 98.21 9.62
CA GLY A 183 119.20 98.82 8.87
C GLY A 183 120.40 97.90 8.62
N GLN A 184 120.72 97.00 9.55
CA GLN A 184 121.95 96.17 9.46
C GLN A 184 121.69 94.67 9.40
N ALA A 185 120.47 94.22 9.74
CA ALA A 185 120.02 92.85 9.49
C ALA A 185 119.62 92.62 8.02
N VAL A 186 119.11 93.65 7.31
CA VAL A 186 118.62 93.55 5.92
C VAL A 186 119.71 93.14 4.92
N ARG A 187 120.99 93.48 5.12
CA ARG A 187 122.03 93.06 4.17
C ARG A 187 122.39 91.56 4.29
N ARG A 188 122.14 90.96 5.46
CA ARG A 188 122.30 89.52 5.71
C ARG A 188 121.01 88.75 5.40
N GLU A 189 119.86 89.38 5.60
CA GLU A 189 118.53 88.82 5.33
C GLU A 189 118.16 88.86 3.84
N VAL A 190 118.65 89.80 3.02
CA VAL A 190 118.37 89.81 1.56
C VAL A 190 119.00 88.60 0.84
N ALA A 191 120.10 88.05 1.37
CA ALA A 191 120.64 86.78 0.89
C ALA A 191 119.78 85.56 1.31
N ALA A 192 119.07 85.65 2.43
CA ALA A 192 118.12 84.63 2.90
C ALA A 192 116.70 84.79 2.30
N MET A 193 116.28 86.00 1.92
CA MET A 193 115.02 86.29 1.24
C MET A 193 115.01 85.82 -0.22
N GLY A 194 116.19 85.71 -0.87
CA GLY A 194 116.31 85.03 -2.16
C GLY A 194 115.86 83.57 -2.08
N GLU A 195 116.31 82.83 -1.07
CA GLU A 195 115.85 81.45 -0.82
C GLU A 195 114.43 81.37 -0.25
N GLY A 196 113.96 82.41 0.46
CA GLY A 196 112.61 82.47 1.03
C GLY A 196 111.50 82.75 0.01
N LEU A 197 111.80 83.58 -1.00
CA LEU A 197 110.86 83.92 -2.09
C LEU A 197 110.63 82.73 -3.03
N ASP A 198 111.69 82.02 -3.42
CA ASP A 198 111.58 80.79 -4.22
C ASP A 198 110.76 79.71 -3.50
N ARG A 199 110.85 79.65 -2.16
CA ARG A 199 110.10 78.69 -1.33
C ARG A 199 108.62 79.07 -1.13
N ALA A 200 108.29 80.36 -1.13
CA ALA A 200 106.91 80.84 -1.02
C ALA A 200 106.16 80.74 -2.36
N VAL A 201 106.84 81.03 -3.48
CA VAL A 201 106.29 80.82 -4.83
C VAL A 201 106.10 79.32 -5.11
N ALA A 202 107.03 78.47 -4.68
CA ALA A 202 106.86 77.02 -4.73
C ALA A 202 105.63 76.54 -3.94
N ARG A 203 105.39 77.08 -2.73
CA ARG A 203 104.20 76.73 -1.93
C ARG A 203 102.88 77.25 -2.49
N ALA A 204 102.87 78.44 -3.08
CA ALA A 204 101.67 78.97 -3.74
C ALA A 204 101.34 78.18 -5.02
N ALA A 205 102.36 77.76 -5.78
CA ALA A 205 102.21 76.87 -6.93
C ALA A 205 101.79 75.45 -6.50
N GLU A 206 102.29 74.94 -5.38
CA GLU A 206 101.83 73.68 -4.76
C GLU A 206 100.36 73.79 -4.32
N LEU A 207 99.94 74.91 -3.72
CA LEU A 207 98.54 75.13 -3.32
C LEU A 207 97.59 75.26 -4.51
N GLU A 208 97.99 75.96 -5.58
CA GLU A 208 97.21 76.02 -6.83
C GLU A 208 97.12 74.63 -7.50
N ALA A 209 98.23 73.87 -7.49
CA ALA A 209 98.25 72.51 -7.98
C ALA A 209 97.36 71.59 -7.13
N VAL A 210 97.36 71.73 -5.81
CA VAL A 210 96.49 70.97 -4.90
C VAL A 210 95.03 71.33 -5.11
N VAL A 211 94.67 72.62 -5.23
CA VAL A 211 93.27 73.03 -5.45
C VAL A 211 92.79 72.59 -6.84
N ARG A 212 93.61 72.70 -7.90
CA ARG A 212 93.26 72.14 -9.21
C ARG A 212 93.13 70.63 -9.18
N ASN A 213 94.01 69.95 -8.43
CA ASN A 213 93.93 68.51 -8.26
C ASN A 213 92.65 68.13 -7.50
N GLU A 214 92.28 68.88 -6.45
CA GLU A 214 91.08 68.63 -5.66
C GLU A 214 89.80 68.92 -6.45
N VAL A 215 89.76 70.01 -7.24
CA VAL A 215 88.66 70.31 -8.16
C VAL A 215 88.57 69.25 -9.26
N SER A 216 89.70 68.78 -9.80
CA SER A 216 89.72 67.70 -10.79
C SER A 216 89.29 66.36 -10.21
N ILE A 217 89.64 66.07 -8.94
CA ILE A 217 89.15 64.90 -8.21
C ILE A 217 87.65 65.03 -7.98
N LEU A 218 87.15 66.22 -7.67
CA LEU A 218 85.72 66.47 -7.49
C LEU A 218 84.95 66.33 -8.81
N GLU A 219 85.43 66.92 -9.91
CA GLU A 219 84.85 66.75 -11.26
C GLU A 219 84.83 65.29 -11.68
N ARG A 220 85.93 64.55 -11.45
CA ARG A 220 86.02 63.12 -11.77
C ARG A 220 85.14 62.27 -10.86
N ALA A 221 84.96 62.66 -9.60
CA ALA A 221 84.03 62.00 -8.69
C ALA A 221 82.57 62.27 -9.06
N TYR A 222 82.22 63.49 -9.50
CA TYR A 222 80.88 63.83 -9.97
C TYR A 222 80.57 63.19 -11.32
N GLU A 223 81.48 63.18 -12.29
CA GLU A 223 81.34 62.40 -13.53
C GLU A 223 81.21 60.91 -13.22
N GLY A 224 82.05 60.38 -12.32
CA GLY A 224 81.97 58.99 -11.88
C GLY A 224 80.65 58.65 -11.19
N ASN A 225 80.07 59.60 -10.45
CA ASN A 225 78.78 59.44 -9.79
C ASN A 225 77.62 59.58 -10.78
N GLU A 226 77.73 60.46 -11.78
CA GLU A 226 76.74 60.62 -12.85
C GLU A 226 76.67 59.36 -13.72
N ILE A 227 77.82 58.82 -14.13
CA ILE A 227 77.89 57.55 -14.88
C ILE A 227 77.27 56.42 -14.06
N ARG A 228 77.55 56.35 -12.76
CA ARG A 228 76.99 55.31 -11.89
C ARG A 228 75.48 55.43 -11.72
N ILE A 229 74.95 56.65 -11.57
CA ILE A 229 73.50 56.89 -11.53
C ILE A 229 72.87 56.53 -12.87
N ARG A 230 73.52 56.85 -14.00
CA ARG A 230 73.03 56.53 -15.34
C ARG A 230 72.97 55.01 -15.57
N ASN A 231 74.02 54.29 -15.19
CA ASN A 231 74.04 52.82 -15.23
C ASN A 231 72.96 52.22 -14.32
N LEU A 232 72.77 52.76 -13.11
CA LEU A 232 71.72 52.28 -12.19
C LEU A 232 70.31 52.52 -12.76
N ILE A 233 70.09 53.65 -13.45
CA ILE A 233 68.82 53.93 -14.13
C ILE A 233 68.61 52.98 -15.31
N GLU A 234 69.65 52.68 -16.10
CA GLU A 234 69.58 51.69 -17.17
C GLU A 234 69.29 50.28 -16.62
N GLU A 235 69.94 49.90 -15.53
CA GLU A 235 69.73 48.61 -14.85
C GLU A 235 68.30 48.51 -14.28
N LEU A 236 67.79 49.58 -13.65
CA LEU A 236 66.40 49.65 -13.19
C LEU A 236 65.38 49.66 -14.34
N GLN A 237 65.72 50.29 -15.47
CA GLN A 237 64.88 50.25 -16.67
C GLN A 237 64.85 48.84 -17.26
N ALA A 238 66.00 48.15 -17.32
CA ALA A 238 66.10 46.77 -17.75
C ALA A 238 65.34 45.82 -16.82
N GLU A 239 65.48 45.98 -15.50
CA GLU A 239 64.74 45.23 -14.48
C GLU A 239 63.23 45.42 -14.65
N ARG A 240 62.78 46.67 -14.80
CA ARG A 240 61.36 46.98 -15.02
C ARG A 240 60.83 46.37 -16.31
N GLN A 241 61.63 46.39 -17.38
CA GLN A 241 61.26 45.84 -18.68
C GLN A 241 61.17 44.31 -18.61
N ASN A 242 62.07 43.66 -17.89
CA ASN A 242 61.98 42.23 -17.60
C ASN A 242 60.75 41.87 -16.76
N ILE A 243 60.40 42.66 -15.74
CA ILE A 243 59.17 42.46 -14.96
C ILE A 243 57.93 42.61 -15.84
N LEU A 244 57.89 43.61 -16.73
CA LEU A 244 56.77 43.78 -17.67
C LEU A 244 56.64 42.58 -18.62
N ILE A 245 57.76 42.12 -19.18
CA ILE A 245 57.78 40.92 -20.05
C ILE A 245 57.33 39.67 -19.26
N HIS A 246 57.78 39.52 -18.01
CA HIS A 246 57.38 38.40 -17.16
C HIS A 246 55.88 38.46 -16.82
N THR A 247 55.35 39.65 -16.58
CA THR A 247 53.92 39.87 -16.31
C THR A 247 53.07 39.60 -17.56
N ASP A 248 53.54 39.99 -18.74
CA ASP A 248 52.86 39.68 -20.01
C ASP A 248 52.85 38.18 -20.29
N ARG A 249 53.98 37.47 -20.06
CA ARG A 249 54.01 36.00 -20.15
C ARG A 249 53.10 35.32 -19.14
N LEU A 250 53.04 35.84 -17.91
CA LEU A 250 52.14 35.32 -16.88
C LEU A 250 50.67 35.53 -17.30
N ARG A 251 50.35 36.69 -17.87
CA ARG A 251 49.01 37.00 -18.38
C ARG A 251 48.64 36.11 -19.55
N GLU A 252 49.56 35.89 -20.49
CA GLU A 252 49.38 34.99 -21.63
C GLU A 252 49.16 33.55 -21.16
N GLY A 253 49.98 33.04 -20.23
CA GLY A 253 49.80 31.72 -19.64
C GLY A 253 48.47 31.55 -18.89
N ILE A 254 47.99 32.58 -18.19
CA ILE A 254 46.66 32.57 -17.53
C ILE A 254 45.53 32.57 -18.57
N MET A 255 45.65 33.36 -19.64
CA MET A 255 44.65 33.40 -20.72
C MET A 255 44.58 32.08 -21.48
N ASP A 256 45.72 31.44 -21.74
CA ASP A 256 45.77 30.11 -22.35
C ASP A 256 45.18 29.04 -21.43
N ALA A 257 45.51 29.07 -20.13
CA ALA A 257 44.93 28.14 -19.16
C ALA A 257 43.40 28.32 -19.00
N ASP A 258 42.89 29.55 -19.02
CA ASP A 258 41.46 29.86 -18.99
C ASP A 258 40.74 29.37 -20.25
N SER A 259 41.35 29.57 -21.42
CA SER A 259 40.85 29.05 -22.70
C SER A 259 40.82 27.52 -22.72
N LEU A 260 41.86 26.86 -22.20
CA LEU A 260 41.93 25.41 -22.11
C LEU A 260 40.86 24.86 -21.17
N LEU A 261 40.73 25.45 -19.98
CA LEU A 261 39.72 25.08 -18.99
C LEU A 261 38.30 25.27 -19.54
N SER A 262 38.03 26.38 -20.24
CA SER A 262 36.73 26.63 -20.86
C SER A 262 36.40 25.58 -21.93
N THR A 263 37.41 25.15 -22.68
CA THR A 263 37.28 24.10 -23.71
C THR A 263 37.01 22.74 -23.06
N ASP A 264 37.76 22.37 -22.02
CA ASP A 264 37.59 21.11 -21.30
C ASP A 264 36.22 21.04 -20.61
N ILE A 265 35.77 22.13 -19.97
CA ILE A 265 34.43 22.21 -19.36
C ILE A 265 33.35 22.01 -20.43
N LYS A 266 33.53 22.59 -21.62
CA LYS A 266 32.56 22.46 -22.71
C LYS A 266 32.54 21.04 -23.28
N GLU A 267 33.70 20.40 -23.45
CA GLU A 267 33.78 19.01 -23.91
C GLU A 267 33.18 18.02 -22.88
N ILE A 268 33.41 18.26 -21.58
CA ILE A 268 32.79 17.49 -20.50
C ILE A 268 31.27 17.69 -20.50
N ALA A 269 30.79 18.93 -20.66
CA ALA A 269 29.36 19.23 -20.72
C ALA A 269 28.68 18.51 -21.91
N ASP A 270 29.28 18.56 -23.10
CA ASP A 270 28.77 17.88 -24.30
C ASP A 270 28.76 16.35 -24.10
N ARG A 271 29.79 15.77 -23.45
CA ARG A 271 29.81 14.34 -23.11
C ARG A 271 28.73 13.95 -22.10
N VAL A 272 28.48 14.78 -21.10
CA VAL A 272 27.41 14.55 -20.11
C VAL A 272 26.05 14.66 -20.78
N GLU A 273 25.81 15.67 -21.62
CA GLU A 273 24.56 15.83 -22.37
C GLU A 273 24.29 14.63 -23.29
N SER A 274 25.30 14.21 -24.06
CA SER A 274 25.21 13.04 -24.94
C SER A 274 25.00 11.74 -24.14
N GLY A 275 25.67 11.59 -23.00
CA GLY A 275 25.49 10.43 -22.11
C GLY A 275 24.09 10.35 -21.53
N VAL A 276 23.52 11.49 -21.11
CA VAL A 276 22.15 11.57 -20.59
C VAL A 276 21.12 11.31 -21.70
N LEU A 277 21.29 11.87 -22.90
CA LEU A 277 20.41 11.61 -24.04
C LEU A 277 20.42 10.13 -24.44
N THR A 278 21.61 9.51 -24.51
CA THR A 278 21.76 8.09 -24.84
C THR A 278 21.13 7.19 -23.76
N ALA A 279 21.26 7.56 -22.48
CA ALA A 279 20.61 6.85 -21.39
C ALA A 279 19.08 6.98 -21.45
N ALA A 280 18.56 8.17 -21.75
CA ALA A 280 17.13 8.41 -21.91
C ALA A 280 16.54 7.63 -23.09
N GLU A 281 17.26 7.54 -24.20
CA GLU A 281 16.88 6.77 -25.38
C GLU A 281 16.83 5.26 -25.06
N ARG A 282 17.86 4.73 -24.39
CA ARG A 282 17.88 3.33 -23.90
C ARG A 282 16.73 3.02 -22.94
N VAL A 283 16.43 3.93 -22.02
CA VAL A 283 15.30 3.76 -21.08
C VAL A 283 13.97 3.74 -21.85
N THR A 284 13.80 4.63 -22.84
CA THR A 284 12.60 4.69 -23.68
C THR A 284 12.42 3.43 -24.53
N ASP A 285 13.51 2.90 -25.09
CA ASP A 285 13.50 1.64 -25.84
C ASP A 285 13.13 0.44 -24.95
N VAL A 286 13.71 0.35 -23.75
CA VAL A 286 13.39 -0.71 -22.78
C VAL A 286 11.93 -0.63 -22.35
N PHE A 287 11.40 0.58 -22.12
CA PHE A 287 9.98 0.77 -21.80
C PHE A 287 9.07 0.43 -22.98
N SER A 288 9.42 0.79 -24.20
CA SER A 288 8.64 0.42 -25.40
C SER A 288 8.64 -1.09 -25.64
N GLN A 289 9.80 -1.73 -25.50
CA GLN A 289 9.95 -3.18 -25.66
C GLN A 289 9.14 -3.95 -24.62
N ARG A 290 9.26 -3.57 -23.33
CA ARG A 290 8.47 -4.20 -22.25
C ARG A 290 6.99 -3.87 -22.36
N GLY A 291 6.62 -2.67 -22.80
CA GLY A 291 5.24 -2.31 -23.11
C GLY A 291 4.64 -3.21 -24.19
N GLY A 292 5.40 -3.50 -25.25
CA GLY A 292 5.04 -4.45 -26.29
C GLY A 292 4.89 -5.87 -25.77
N GLU A 293 5.85 -6.38 -24.99
CA GLU A 293 5.78 -7.73 -24.40
C GLU A 293 4.57 -7.89 -23.45
N ILE A 294 4.26 -6.85 -22.68
CA ILE A 294 3.06 -6.84 -21.81
C ILE A 294 1.79 -6.89 -22.67
N LEU A 295 1.71 -6.07 -23.72
CA LEU A 295 0.55 -6.05 -24.62
C LEU A 295 0.34 -7.39 -25.33
N ASP A 296 1.42 -8.01 -25.79
CA ASP A 296 1.38 -9.33 -26.43
C ASP A 296 0.94 -10.43 -25.45
N ASN A 297 1.45 -10.42 -24.22
CA ASN A 297 1.02 -11.35 -23.20
C ASN A 297 -0.44 -11.14 -22.78
N LEU A 298 -0.89 -9.88 -22.70
CA LEU A 298 -2.28 -9.55 -22.41
C LEU A 298 -3.21 -10.01 -23.53
N THR A 299 -2.82 -9.80 -24.79
CA THR A 299 -3.57 -10.23 -25.98
C THR A 299 -3.67 -11.75 -26.02
N ARG A 300 -2.56 -12.46 -25.81
CA ARG A 300 -2.52 -13.93 -25.78
C ARG A 300 -3.30 -14.51 -24.61
N SER A 301 -3.32 -13.83 -23.47
CA SER A 301 -4.16 -14.18 -22.31
C SER A 301 -5.64 -13.97 -22.63
N SER A 302 -5.99 -12.85 -23.27
CA SER A 302 -7.35 -12.54 -23.73
C SER A 302 -7.86 -13.57 -24.74
N GLU A 303 -7.06 -13.95 -25.73
CA GLU A 303 -7.41 -14.99 -26.70
C GLU A 303 -7.62 -16.35 -26.04
N LYS A 304 -6.77 -16.72 -25.06
CA LYS A 304 -6.97 -17.94 -24.26
C LYS A 304 -8.25 -17.89 -23.44
N LEU A 305 -8.57 -16.74 -22.85
CA LEU A 305 -9.76 -16.54 -22.04
C LEU A 305 -11.03 -16.56 -22.91
N GLU A 306 -10.99 -15.93 -24.09
CA GLU A 306 -12.05 -15.99 -25.10
C GLU A 306 -12.27 -17.43 -25.59
N GLY A 307 -11.19 -18.15 -25.90
CA GLY A 307 -11.26 -19.56 -26.30
C GLY A 307 -11.82 -20.46 -25.20
N ALA A 308 -11.41 -20.25 -23.95
CA ALA A 308 -11.92 -20.99 -22.79
C ALA A 308 -13.40 -20.68 -22.54
N LEU A 309 -13.81 -19.40 -22.61
CA LEU A 309 -15.22 -19.00 -22.50
C LEU A 309 -16.06 -19.61 -23.61
N LYS A 310 -15.62 -19.51 -24.87
CA LYS A 310 -16.32 -20.09 -26.02
C LYS A 310 -16.48 -21.60 -25.87
N SER A 311 -15.41 -22.32 -25.53
CA SER A 311 -15.45 -23.76 -25.28
C SER A 311 -16.41 -24.10 -24.14
N ARG A 312 -16.38 -23.34 -23.04
CA ARG A 312 -17.26 -23.59 -21.88
C ARG A 312 -18.72 -23.29 -22.21
N THR A 313 -19.00 -22.27 -23.02
CA THR A 313 -20.34 -21.96 -23.51
C THR A 313 -20.85 -23.03 -24.47
N GLU A 314 -20.02 -23.53 -25.38
CA GLU A 314 -20.35 -24.64 -26.28
C GLU A 314 -20.63 -25.92 -25.49
N GLU A 315 -19.82 -26.22 -24.47
CA GLU A 315 -19.96 -27.38 -23.60
C GLU A 315 -21.22 -27.29 -22.71
N LEU A 316 -21.51 -26.12 -22.14
CA LEU A 316 -22.77 -25.85 -21.42
C LEU A 316 -23.99 -25.98 -22.34
N ASN A 317 -23.91 -25.42 -23.55
CA ASN A 317 -25.00 -25.50 -24.52
C ASN A 317 -25.24 -26.95 -24.96
N ALA A 318 -24.18 -27.73 -25.20
CA ALA A 318 -24.28 -29.16 -25.51
C ALA A 318 -24.88 -29.96 -24.34
N SER A 319 -24.45 -29.69 -23.11
CA SER A 319 -25.01 -30.31 -21.90
C SER A 319 -26.49 -29.98 -21.71
N LEU A 320 -26.89 -28.72 -21.92
CA LEU A 320 -28.30 -28.30 -21.84
C LEU A 320 -29.14 -28.93 -22.95
N LEU A 321 -28.62 -29.00 -24.18
CA LEU A 321 -29.32 -29.63 -25.30
C LEU A 321 -29.48 -31.15 -25.07
N SER A 322 -28.45 -31.79 -24.52
CA SER A 322 -28.48 -33.21 -24.15
C SER A 322 -29.48 -33.48 -23.03
N SER A 323 -29.44 -32.70 -21.95
CA SER A 323 -30.37 -32.82 -20.82
C SER A 323 -31.82 -32.53 -21.24
N SER A 324 -32.03 -31.55 -22.13
CA SER A 324 -33.33 -31.27 -22.74
C SER A 324 -33.81 -32.44 -23.62
N GLY A 325 -32.92 -33.05 -24.40
CA GLY A 325 -33.21 -34.25 -25.18
C GLY A 325 -33.54 -35.46 -24.30
N GLU A 326 -32.82 -35.65 -23.20
CA GLU A 326 -33.10 -36.69 -22.20
C GLU A 326 -34.46 -36.46 -21.53
N LEU A 327 -34.76 -35.23 -21.09
CA LEU A 327 -36.08 -34.84 -20.57
C LEU A 327 -37.19 -35.07 -21.58
N ALA A 328 -37.01 -34.68 -22.84
CA ALA A 328 -37.99 -34.92 -23.91
C ALA A 328 -38.20 -36.43 -24.13
N SER A 329 -37.14 -37.23 -24.07
CA SER A 329 -37.23 -38.69 -24.19
C SER A 329 -37.91 -39.34 -22.96
N MET A 330 -37.68 -38.82 -21.75
CA MET A 330 -38.33 -39.27 -20.53
C MET A 330 -39.82 -38.92 -20.55
N ILE A 331 -40.17 -37.69 -20.97
CA ILE A 331 -41.57 -37.26 -21.13
C ILE A 331 -42.26 -38.09 -22.22
N SER A 332 -41.58 -38.38 -23.33
CA SER A 332 -42.14 -39.20 -24.41
C SER A 332 -42.37 -40.64 -23.95
N ARG A 333 -41.40 -41.26 -23.27
CA ARG A 333 -41.54 -42.60 -22.69
C ARG A 333 -42.65 -42.64 -21.65
N TRP A 334 -42.70 -41.65 -20.76
CA TRP A 334 -43.76 -41.54 -19.77
C TRP A 334 -45.14 -41.35 -20.42
N SER A 335 -45.24 -40.54 -21.48
CA SER A 335 -46.46 -40.37 -22.27
C SER A 335 -46.87 -41.67 -22.96
N GLU A 336 -45.91 -42.45 -23.46
CA GLU A 336 -46.12 -43.75 -24.08
C GLU A 336 -46.55 -44.80 -23.04
N ASP A 337 -45.93 -44.82 -21.86
CA ASP A 337 -46.31 -45.68 -20.72
C ASP A 337 -47.71 -45.33 -20.21
N VAL A 338 -48.04 -44.04 -20.08
CA VAL A 338 -49.40 -43.59 -19.71
C VAL A 338 -50.40 -43.98 -20.79
N SER A 339 -50.09 -43.77 -22.07
CA SER A 339 -50.97 -44.18 -23.18
C SER A 339 -51.18 -45.70 -23.20
N THR A 340 -50.13 -46.47 -22.96
CA THR A 340 -50.19 -47.94 -22.88
C THR A 340 -50.98 -48.37 -21.66
N ASN A 341 -50.82 -47.73 -20.51
CA ASN A 341 -51.58 -48.04 -19.31
C ASN A 341 -53.07 -47.68 -19.47
N VAL A 342 -53.38 -46.57 -20.14
CA VAL A 342 -54.76 -46.19 -20.49
C VAL A 342 -55.36 -47.19 -21.47
N GLU A 343 -54.62 -47.63 -22.49
CA GLU A 343 -55.11 -48.61 -23.46
C GLU A 343 -55.24 -50.02 -22.85
N ASN A 344 -54.33 -50.41 -21.95
CA ASN A 344 -54.43 -51.64 -21.15
C ASN A 344 -55.63 -51.59 -20.21
N THR A 345 -55.86 -50.46 -19.54
CA THR A 345 -57.04 -50.26 -18.70
C THR A 345 -58.31 -50.30 -19.55
N ARG A 346 -58.29 -49.68 -20.74
CA ARG A 346 -59.41 -49.70 -21.69
C ARG A 346 -59.71 -51.12 -22.18
N THR A 347 -58.69 -51.90 -22.52
CA THR A 347 -58.85 -53.31 -22.94
C THR A 347 -59.29 -54.18 -21.77
N VAL A 348 -58.73 -54.04 -20.57
CA VAL A 348 -59.22 -54.73 -19.36
C VAL A 348 -60.67 -54.39 -19.07
N ILE A 349 -61.07 -53.11 -19.19
CA ILE A 349 -62.48 -52.71 -19.03
C ILE A 349 -63.33 -53.31 -20.14
N ALA A 350 -62.89 -53.29 -21.40
CA ALA A 350 -63.62 -53.86 -22.52
C ALA A 350 -63.77 -55.38 -22.41
N ASP A 351 -62.72 -56.09 -22.01
CA ASP A 351 -62.71 -57.53 -21.79
C ASP A 351 -63.52 -57.89 -20.55
N THR A 352 -63.45 -57.11 -19.47
CA THR A 352 -64.29 -57.30 -18.28
C THR A 352 -65.76 -57.05 -18.62
N LEU A 353 -66.07 -56.05 -19.45
CA LEU A 353 -67.43 -55.75 -19.87
C LEU A 353 -67.96 -56.79 -20.86
N ALA A 354 -67.12 -57.29 -21.77
CA ALA A 354 -67.45 -58.38 -22.69
C ALA A 354 -67.60 -59.71 -21.95
N ALA A 355 -66.73 -60.01 -20.98
CA ALA A 355 -66.81 -61.18 -20.11
C ALA A 355 -68.02 -61.09 -19.18
N ASN A 356 -68.35 -59.91 -18.64
CA ASN A 356 -69.55 -59.69 -17.88
C ASN A 356 -70.80 -59.76 -18.76
N SER A 357 -70.77 -59.29 -20.00
CA SER A 357 -71.87 -59.44 -20.96
C SER A 357 -72.06 -60.89 -21.38
N ALA A 358 -70.98 -61.65 -21.60
CA ALA A 358 -71.01 -63.08 -21.89
C ALA A 358 -71.47 -63.90 -20.67
N ARG A 359 -70.98 -63.57 -19.47
CA ARG A 359 -71.48 -64.14 -18.20
C ARG A 359 -72.93 -63.79 -17.97
N LEU A 360 -73.35 -62.56 -18.24
CA LEU A 360 -74.75 -62.14 -18.13
C LEU A 360 -75.62 -62.89 -19.13
N ASN A 361 -75.19 -63.06 -20.39
CA ASN A 361 -75.94 -63.84 -21.37
C ASN A 361 -75.96 -65.33 -21.03
N ALA A 362 -74.86 -65.89 -20.50
CA ALA A 362 -74.80 -67.27 -20.03
C ALA A 362 -75.64 -67.48 -18.77
N ASP A 363 -75.61 -66.54 -17.82
CA ASP A 363 -76.42 -66.52 -16.59
C ASP A 363 -77.89 -66.29 -16.93
N MET A 364 -78.21 -65.50 -17.96
CA MET A 364 -79.58 -65.28 -18.41
C MET A 364 -80.12 -66.47 -19.22
N ALA A 365 -79.28 -67.16 -20.00
CA ALA A 365 -79.61 -68.44 -20.63
C ALA A 365 -79.77 -69.56 -19.59
N ALA A 366 -78.89 -69.59 -18.57
CA ALA A 366 -78.98 -70.51 -17.44
C ALA A 366 -80.20 -70.20 -16.55
N ARG A 367 -80.55 -68.92 -16.32
CA ARG A 367 -81.75 -68.49 -15.60
C ARG A 367 -83.03 -68.76 -16.38
N VAL A 368 -83.01 -68.77 -17.70
CA VAL A 368 -84.16 -69.21 -18.52
C VAL A 368 -84.34 -70.73 -18.44
N ALA A 369 -83.25 -71.50 -18.37
CA ALA A 369 -83.28 -72.94 -18.12
C ALA A 369 -83.68 -73.28 -16.67
N ASP A 370 -83.15 -72.54 -15.69
CA ASP A 370 -83.45 -72.64 -14.26
C ASP A 370 -84.84 -72.09 -13.94
N MET A 371 -85.38 -71.11 -14.68
CA MET A 371 -86.80 -70.73 -14.59
C MET A 371 -87.73 -71.86 -15.01
N ASN A 372 -87.31 -72.69 -15.96
CA ASN A 372 -88.07 -73.85 -16.40
C ASN A 372 -88.03 -74.97 -15.35
N ASP A 373 -86.90 -75.13 -14.65
CA ASP A 373 -86.68 -76.09 -13.56
C ASP A 373 -87.26 -75.60 -12.21
N THR A 374 -87.31 -74.28 -12.02
CA THR A 374 -87.93 -73.58 -10.89
C THR A 374 -89.43 -73.48 -11.05
N ALA A 375 -89.98 -73.51 -12.27
CA ALA A 375 -91.42 -73.70 -12.48
C ALA A 375 -91.90 -75.05 -11.89
N ASP A 376 -91.05 -76.08 -11.91
CA ASP A 376 -91.33 -77.39 -11.30
C ASP A 376 -91.11 -77.39 -9.77
N ARG A 377 -90.10 -76.67 -9.25
CA ARG A 377 -89.81 -76.58 -7.79
C ARG A 377 -90.61 -75.52 -7.03
N MET A 378 -91.16 -74.50 -7.72
CA MET A 378 -92.03 -73.46 -7.17
C MET A 378 -93.37 -74.02 -6.65
N GLN A 379 -93.67 -75.28 -6.95
CA GLN A 379 -94.81 -76.00 -6.39
C GLN A 379 -94.58 -76.47 -4.93
N GLU A 380 -93.34 -76.52 -4.44
CA GLU A 380 -93.00 -77.13 -3.13
C GLU A 380 -92.59 -76.11 -2.04
N ASN A 381 -91.81 -75.06 -2.36
CA ASN A 381 -91.22 -74.19 -1.32
C ASN A 381 -92.05 -72.96 -0.90
N ILE A 382 -93.28 -72.80 -1.44
CA ILE A 382 -94.17 -71.67 -1.10
C ILE A 382 -94.66 -71.71 0.36
N PHE A 383 -94.57 -72.84 1.06
CA PHE A 383 -95.13 -73.00 2.41
C PHE A 383 -94.34 -72.38 3.57
N ALA A 384 -93.03 -72.09 3.43
CA ALA A 384 -92.19 -71.83 4.62
C ALA A 384 -91.73 -70.37 4.83
N ALA A 385 -91.77 -69.51 3.80
CA ALA A 385 -91.09 -68.21 3.85
C ALA A 385 -91.96 -67.03 4.33
N ALA A 386 -93.26 -67.23 4.57
CA ALA A 386 -94.18 -66.16 4.94
C ALA A 386 -94.05 -65.67 6.40
N ASP A 387 -93.38 -66.42 7.27
CA ASP A 387 -93.46 -66.21 8.74
C ASP A 387 -92.47 -65.17 9.31
N ARG A 388 -91.36 -64.85 8.62
CA ARG A 388 -90.24 -64.10 9.25
C ARG A 388 -90.07 -62.63 8.84
N ALA A 389 -90.79 -62.15 7.85
CA ALA A 389 -90.56 -60.81 7.29
C ALA A 389 -91.16 -59.66 8.14
N SER A 390 -92.04 -59.96 9.09
CA SER A 390 -92.81 -58.93 9.79
C SER A 390 -92.09 -58.31 11.01
N GLU A 391 -90.93 -58.84 11.44
CA GLU A 391 -90.25 -58.40 12.67
C GLU A 391 -89.13 -57.36 12.42
N MET A 392 -88.51 -57.31 11.23
CA MET A 392 -87.31 -56.49 10.99
C MET A 392 -87.54 -54.99 10.68
N PHE A 393 -88.76 -54.57 10.36
CA PHE A 393 -88.99 -53.19 9.91
C PHE A 393 -89.11 -52.16 11.04
N ALA A 394 -89.16 -52.59 12.31
CA ALA A 394 -89.23 -51.67 13.45
C ALA A 394 -87.86 -51.13 13.92
N GLU A 395 -86.75 -51.83 13.65
CA GLU A 395 -85.45 -51.54 14.30
C GLU A 395 -84.53 -50.58 13.49
N LYS A 396 -84.61 -50.58 12.15
CA LYS A 396 -83.71 -49.76 11.30
C LYS A 396 -84.01 -48.26 11.26
N GLY A 397 -85.16 -47.83 11.78
CA GLY A 397 -85.54 -46.41 11.81
C GLY A 397 -84.71 -45.56 12.77
N GLU A 398 -84.19 -46.16 13.84
CA GLU A 398 -83.51 -45.44 14.93
C GLU A 398 -81.99 -45.25 14.68
N GLN A 399 -81.34 -46.17 13.96
CA GLN A 399 -79.89 -46.13 13.69
C GLN A 399 -79.43 -45.02 12.72
N MET A 400 -80.32 -44.53 11.86
CA MET A 400 -79.94 -43.58 10.81
C MET A 400 -79.77 -42.15 11.32
N VAL A 401 -80.46 -41.78 12.41
CA VAL A 401 -80.35 -40.46 13.04
C VAL A 401 -79.05 -40.34 13.86
N ASP A 402 -78.59 -41.43 14.48
CA ASP A 402 -77.39 -41.44 15.33
C ASP A 402 -76.06 -41.38 14.52
N THR A 403 -76.08 -41.88 13.29
CA THR A 403 -74.87 -41.93 12.44
C THR A 403 -74.54 -40.57 11.83
N LEU A 404 -75.55 -39.73 11.56
CA LEU A 404 -75.36 -38.42 10.94
C LEU A 404 -74.84 -37.35 11.92
N THR A 405 -75.18 -37.44 13.20
CA THR A 405 -74.67 -36.54 14.26
C THR A 405 -73.16 -36.78 14.53
N ARG A 406 -72.74 -38.05 14.50
CA ARG A 406 -71.35 -38.48 14.78
C ARG A 406 -70.32 -38.05 13.72
N VAL A 407 -70.75 -38.00 12.46
CA VAL A 407 -69.90 -37.56 11.35
C VAL A 407 -69.68 -36.04 11.38
N GLY A 408 -70.68 -35.27 11.85
CA GLY A 408 -70.55 -33.82 12.03
C GLY A 408 -69.48 -33.42 13.05
N ASP A 409 -69.46 -34.09 14.22
CA ASP A 409 -68.49 -33.82 15.28
C ASP A 409 -67.05 -34.21 14.87
N THR A 410 -66.88 -35.34 14.17
CA THR A 410 -65.55 -35.84 13.78
C THR A 410 -64.84 -34.93 12.77
N VAL A 411 -65.60 -34.30 11.86
CA VAL A 411 -65.04 -33.37 10.86
C VAL A 411 -64.68 -32.02 11.50
N ALA A 412 -65.46 -31.55 12.47
CA ALA A 412 -65.15 -30.32 13.21
C ALA A 412 -63.88 -30.46 14.06
N ASP A 413 -63.71 -31.58 14.75
CA ASP A 413 -62.51 -31.87 15.57
C ASP A 413 -61.25 -32.05 14.72
N GLY A 414 -61.35 -32.70 13.55
CA GLY A 414 -60.23 -32.89 12.64
C GLY A 414 -59.68 -31.59 12.04
N ILE A 415 -60.56 -30.63 11.75
CA ILE A 415 -60.16 -29.30 11.23
C ILE A 415 -59.51 -28.47 12.35
N HIS A 416 -60.06 -28.48 13.56
CA HIS A 416 -59.46 -27.77 14.71
C HIS A 416 -58.07 -28.31 15.07
N ALA A 417 -57.87 -29.63 15.05
CA ALA A 417 -56.58 -30.26 15.34
C ALA A 417 -55.51 -29.87 14.31
N LYS A 418 -55.83 -29.93 13.00
CA LYS A 418 -54.87 -29.57 11.95
C LYS A 418 -54.58 -28.07 11.88
N SER A 419 -55.55 -27.23 12.20
CA SER A 419 -55.32 -25.77 12.28
C SER A 419 -54.35 -25.40 13.40
N ASN A 420 -54.45 -26.06 14.56
CA ASN A 420 -53.51 -25.86 15.66
C ASN A 420 -52.10 -26.40 15.33
N GLU A 421 -52.00 -27.56 14.67
CA GLU A 421 -50.71 -28.14 14.25
C GLU A 421 -49.93 -27.26 13.25
N VAL A 422 -50.64 -26.59 12.34
CA VAL A 422 -50.03 -25.64 11.40
C VAL A 422 -49.58 -24.36 12.11
N ILE A 423 -50.36 -23.86 13.07
CA ILE A 423 -50.00 -22.69 13.89
C ILE A 423 -48.76 -22.99 14.73
N ASP A 424 -48.69 -24.16 15.38
CA ASP A 424 -47.54 -24.57 16.21
C ASP A 424 -46.27 -24.75 15.38
N ARG A 425 -46.37 -25.35 14.18
CA ARG A 425 -45.22 -25.46 13.25
C ARG A 425 -44.71 -24.10 12.79
N LEU A 426 -45.60 -23.18 12.41
CA LEU A 426 -45.21 -21.83 11.99
C LEU A 426 -44.58 -21.02 13.14
N GLN A 427 -45.07 -21.17 14.36
CA GLN A 427 -44.47 -20.53 15.54
C GLN A 427 -43.09 -21.11 15.85
N MET A 428 -42.92 -22.43 15.82
CA MET A 428 -41.65 -23.10 16.08
C MET A 428 -40.58 -22.73 15.03
N THR A 429 -40.93 -22.77 13.74
CA THR A 429 -40.02 -22.34 12.66
C THR A 429 -39.71 -20.83 12.76
N GLY A 430 -40.66 -20.01 13.19
CA GLY A 430 -40.42 -18.58 13.44
C GLY A 430 -39.45 -18.32 14.61
N THR A 431 -39.52 -19.11 15.67
CA THR A 431 -38.60 -19.01 16.81
C THR A 431 -37.21 -19.56 16.50
N GLU A 432 -37.12 -20.66 15.75
CA GLU A 432 -35.84 -21.24 15.30
C GLU A 432 -35.12 -20.29 14.35
N LEU A 433 -35.82 -19.76 13.34
CA LEU A 433 -35.23 -18.78 12.42
C LEU A 433 -34.75 -17.52 13.15
N ARG A 434 -35.48 -17.05 14.17
CA ARG A 434 -35.08 -15.89 14.97
C ARG A 434 -33.88 -16.19 15.87
N ALA A 435 -33.78 -17.40 16.41
CA ALA A 435 -32.63 -17.88 17.17
C ALA A 435 -31.40 -18.01 16.29
N ASP A 436 -31.52 -18.61 15.11
CA ASP A 436 -30.44 -18.76 14.13
C ASP A 436 -29.94 -17.40 13.63
N LEU A 437 -30.85 -16.45 13.37
CA LEU A 437 -30.48 -15.10 12.96
C LEU A 437 -29.77 -14.34 14.08
N THR A 438 -30.20 -14.51 15.33
CA THR A 438 -29.56 -13.90 16.50
C THR A 438 -28.16 -14.49 16.73
N GLN A 439 -28.04 -15.82 16.63
CA GLN A 439 -26.76 -16.52 16.76
C GLN A 439 -25.79 -16.17 15.61
N ALA A 440 -26.28 -16.06 14.38
CA ALA A 440 -25.49 -15.60 13.25
C ALA A 440 -25.04 -14.15 13.44
N SER A 441 -25.90 -13.27 13.98
CA SER A 441 -25.56 -11.88 14.30
C SER A 441 -24.53 -11.78 15.42
N GLU A 442 -24.66 -12.55 16.51
CA GLU A 442 -23.64 -12.63 17.58
C GLU A 442 -22.31 -13.18 17.06
N LYS A 443 -22.35 -14.19 16.18
CA LYS A 443 -21.14 -14.76 15.57
C LYS A 443 -20.48 -13.78 14.61
N LEU A 444 -21.26 -12.98 13.88
CA LEU A 444 -20.75 -11.92 13.02
C LEU A 444 -20.16 -10.78 13.85
N GLU A 445 -20.84 -10.35 14.92
CA GLU A 445 -20.38 -9.31 15.85
C GLU A 445 -19.08 -9.72 16.53
N THR A 446 -19.00 -10.95 17.05
CA THR A 446 -17.77 -11.49 17.66
C THR A 446 -16.65 -11.61 16.64
N THR A 447 -16.91 -12.11 15.42
CA THR A 447 -15.89 -12.21 14.36
C THR A 447 -15.38 -10.83 13.93
N LEU A 448 -16.27 -9.84 13.78
CA LEU A 448 -15.90 -8.47 13.45
C LEU A 448 -15.13 -7.81 14.59
N LYS A 449 -15.54 -8.04 15.84
CA LYS A 449 -14.82 -7.55 17.02
C LYS A 449 -13.42 -8.14 17.11
N THR A 450 -13.27 -9.46 16.97
CA THR A 450 -11.96 -10.13 16.96
C THR A 450 -11.08 -9.62 15.84
N ARG A 451 -11.59 -9.49 14.60
CA ARG A 451 -10.80 -8.91 13.50
C ARG A 451 -10.41 -7.45 13.75
N THR A 452 -11.28 -6.67 14.40
CA THR A 452 -10.99 -5.27 14.73
C THR A 452 -9.92 -5.18 15.82
N ASP A 453 -9.99 -6.05 16.82
CA ASP A 453 -9.01 -6.15 17.91
C ASP A 453 -7.65 -6.64 17.39
N ASP A 454 -7.61 -7.64 16.50
CA ASP A 454 -6.39 -8.16 15.85
C ASP A 454 -5.75 -7.12 14.92
N LEU A 455 -6.55 -6.35 14.18
CA LEU A 455 -6.09 -5.25 13.34
C LEU A 455 -5.53 -4.11 14.19
N SER A 456 -6.20 -3.76 15.30
CA SER A 456 -5.74 -2.75 16.25
C SER A 456 -4.42 -3.18 16.91
N ALA A 457 -4.31 -4.44 17.32
CA ALA A 457 -3.08 -5.01 17.88
C ALA A 457 -1.93 -5.01 16.86
N SER A 458 -2.20 -5.37 15.60
CA SER A 458 -1.20 -5.32 14.52
C SER A 458 -0.73 -3.90 14.22
N LEU A 459 -1.66 -2.93 14.19
CA LEU A 459 -1.33 -1.51 14.00
C LEU A 459 -0.54 -0.94 15.18
N MET A 460 -0.90 -1.27 16.43
CA MET A 460 -0.14 -0.88 17.61
C MET A 460 1.25 -1.53 17.64
N SER A 461 1.37 -2.79 17.23
CA SER A 461 2.64 -3.50 17.12
C SER A 461 3.53 -2.85 16.05
N ALA A 462 3.00 -2.58 14.86
CA ALA A 462 3.73 -1.88 13.80
C ALA A 462 4.14 -0.46 14.22
N THR A 463 3.26 0.26 14.92
CA THR A 463 3.59 1.61 15.45
C THR A 463 4.68 1.54 16.51
N THR A 464 4.68 0.49 17.34
CA THR A 464 5.71 0.25 18.37
C THR A 464 7.03 -0.14 17.71
N GLU A 465 7.04 -1.01 16.70
CA GLU A 465 8.24 -1.35 15.93
C GLU A 465 8.84 -0.13 15.24
N VAL A 466 8.01 0.69 14.59
CA VAL A 466 8.45 1.94 13.96
C VAL A 466 9.01 2.91 15.02
N SER A 467 8.35 3.05 16.17
CA SER A 467 8.85 3.91 17.25
C SER A 467 10.17 3.41 17.85
N LEU A 468 10.34 2.09 17.99
CA LEU A 468 11.60 1.48 18.44
C LEU A 468 12.71 1.63 17.39
N LEU A 469 12.39 1.53 16.10
CA LEU A 469 13.34 1.74 15.01
C LEU A 469 13.81 3.20 14.97
N VAL A 470 12.89 4.15 15.14
CA VAL A 470 13.19 5.58 15.21
C VAL A 470 14.02 5.91 16.45
N SER A 471 13.69 5.36 17.63
CA SER A 471 14.51 5.53 18.84
C SER A 471 15.91 4.95 18.67
N ARG A 472 16.02 3.74 18.11
CA ARG A 472 17.33 3.08 17.89
C ARG A 472 18.20 3.86 16.91
N TRP A 473 17.60 4.36 15.83
CA TRP A 473 18.29 5.21 14.87
C TRP A 473 18.70 6.56 15.49
N SER A 474 17.85 7.15 16.33
CA SER A 474 18.17 8.39 17.03
C SER A 474 19.33 8.21 18.03
N ASP A 475 19.44 7.05 18.66
CA ASP A 475 20.52 6.69 19.59
C ASP A 475 21.84 6.37 18.85
N GLU A 476 21.75 5.69 17.70
CA GLU A 476 22.88 5.42 16.79
C GLU A 476 23.45 6.73 16.20
N VAL A 477 22.58 7.67 15.80
CA VAL A 477 22.98 9.00 15.31
C VAL A 477 23.58 9.84 16.43
N TYR A 478 23.01 9.81 17.64
CA TYR A 478 23.54 10.55 18.78
C TYR A 478 24.93 10.04 19.20
N SER A 479 25.10 8.71 19.29
CA SER A 479 26.39 8.09 19.61
C SER A 479 27.45 8.26 18.51
N GLY A 480 27.05 8.22 17.22
CA GLY A 480 27.95 8.50 16.09
C GLY A 480 28.45 9.94 16.06
N VAL A 481 27.57 10.91 16.36
CA VAL A 481 27.94 12.33 16.44
C VAL A 481 28.83 12.60 17.65
N GLU A 482 28.55 12.00 18.81
CA GLU A 482 29.39 12.16 20.01
C GLU A 482 30.77 11.50 19.83
N SER A 483 30.84 10.30 19.23
CA SER A 483 32.11 9.65 18.89
C SER A 483 32.95 10.49 17.92
N THR A 484 32.32 11.05 16.89
CA THR A 484 33.00 11.95 15.93
C THR A 484 33.51 13.21 16.64
N ARG A 485 32.72 13.76 17.57
CA ARG A 485 33.11 14.93 18.37
C ARG A 485 34.31 14.63 19.27
N THR A 486 34.35 13.45 19.91
CA THR A 486 35.50 13.02 20.74
C THR A 486 36.76 12.83 19.89
N VAL A 487 36.66 12.16 18.74
CA VAL A 487 37.81 11.93 17.85
C VAL A 487 38.38 13.25 17.30
N ILE A 488 37.52 14.21 16.93
CA ILE A 488 37.96 15.55 16.51
C ILE A 488 38.63 16.30 17.67
N ALA A 489 38.08 16.24 18.89
CA ALA A 489 38.67 16.91 20.04
C ALA A 489 40.05 16.34 20.43
N GLU A 490 40.20 15.01 20.38
CA GLU A 490 41.47 14.33 20.66
C GLU A 490 42.54 14.64 19.61
N THR A 491 42.19 14.61 18.31
CA THR A 491 43.13 14.95 17.22
C THR A 491 43.53 16.42 17.24
N LEU A 492 42.61 17.35 17.55
CA LEU A 492 42.93 18.77 17.66
C LEU A 492 43.86 19.05 18.86
N THR A 493 43.64 18.36 19.98
CA THR A 493 44.47 18.49 21.19
C THR A 493 45.87 17.94 20.93
N ALA A 494 45.98 16.75 20.31
CA ALA A 494 47.27 16.14 19.95
C ALA A 494 48.07 17.02 18.98
N ASN A 495 47.43 17.55 17.94
CA ASN A 495 48.08 18.45 16.98
C ASN A 495 48.53 19.76 17.65
N SER A 496 47.74 20.32 18.58
CA SER A 496 48.13 21.52 19.33
C SER A 496 49.34 21.30 20.24
N ALA A 497 49.44 20.12 20.86
CA ALA A 497 50.59 19.75 21.68
C ALA A 497 51.86 19.59 20.84
N GLN A 498 51.77 18.94 19.68
CA GLN A 498 52.89 18.77 18.76
C GLN A 498 53.40 20.10 18.20
N ILE A 499 52.49 21.01 17.81
CA ILE A 499 52.87 22.35 17.33
C ILE A 499 53.58 23.16 18.43
N THR A 500 53.12 23.04 19.68
CA THR A 500 53.74 23.75 20.81
C THR A 500 55.16 23.24 21.09
N GLU A 501 55.38 21.92 20.98
CA GLU A 501 56.70 21.30 21.14
C GLU A 501 57.67 21.72 20.02
N ASP A 502 57.24 21.68 18.76
CA ASP A 502 58.07 22.11 17.60
C ASP A 502 58.48 23.59 17.71
N ILE A 503 57.58 24.44 18.19
CA ILE A 503 57.88 25.87 18.41
C ILE A 503 58.86 26.04 19.58
N ALA A 504 58.68 25.30 20.68
CA ALA A 504 59.59 25.36 21.83
C ALA A 504 61.02 24.91 21.44
N GLN A 505 61.12 23.84 20.64
CA GLN A 505 62.39 23.30 20.16
C GLN A 505 63.11 24.29 19.22
N ARG A 506 62.39 24.90 18.28
CA ARG A 506 62.94 25.94 17.39
C ARG A 506 63.39 27.20 18.13
N VAL A 507 62.66 27.62 19.18
CA VAL A 507 63.07 28.75 20.02
C VAL A 507 64.34 28.41 20.81
N GLY A 508 64.48 27.17 21.27
CA GLY A 508 65.69 26.65 21.91
C GLY A 508 66.92 26.71 20.99
N ASP A 509 66.78 26.19 19.76
CA ASP A 509 67.86 26.18 18.77
C ASP A 509 68.30 27.61 18.40
N VAL A 510 67.35 28.52 18.19
CA VAL A 510 67.64 29.92 17.89
C VAL A 510 68.39 30.61 19.05
N THR A 511 67.98 30.36 20.30
CA THR A 511 68.61 30.96 21.49
C THR A 511 70.04 30.48 21.68
N GLU A 512 70.30 29.19 21.47
CA GLU A 512 71.64 28.61 21.59
C GLU A 512 72.58 29.07 20.45
N THR A 513 72.03 29.28 19.26
CA THR A 513 72.78 29.85 18.11
C THR A 513 73.15 31.32 18.35
N LEU A 514 72.24 32.10 18.94
CA LEU A 514 72.48 33.49 19.33
C LEU A 514 73.51 33.62 20.46
N ARG A 515 73.46 32.75 21.47
CA ARG A 515 74.44 32.72 22.58
C ARG A 515 75.86 32.42 22.06
N ARG A 516 76.00 31.42 21.18
CA ARG A 516 77.26 31.08 20.53
C ARG A 516 77.81 32.22 19.68
N THR A 517 76.93 32.91 18.95
CA THR A 517 77.32 34.09 18.15
C THR A 517 77.78 35.25 19.03
N GLY A 518 77.15 35.46 20.19
CA GLY A 518 77.54 36.47 21.18
C GLY A 518 78.91 36.23 21.81
N ASP A 519 79.22 34.99 22.20
CA ASP A 519 80.53 34.62 22.77
C ASP A 519 81.67 34.77 21.75
N THR A 520 81.38 34.50 20.47
CA THR A 520 82.37 34.64 19.38
C THR A 520 82.64 36.12 19.05
N MET A 521 81.60 36.98 19.07
CA MET A 521 81.72 38.43 18.82
C MET A 521 82.47 39.17 19.95
N ALA A 522 82.33 38.74 21.21
CA ALA A 522 83.04 39.36 22.33
C ALA A 522 84.57 39.13 22.26
N LEU A 523 85.00 37.96 21.82
CA LEU A 523 86.41 37.63 21.59
C LEU A 523 86.97 38.40 20.38
N GLU A 524 86.17 38.54 19.32
CA GLU A 524 86.56 39.20 18.07
C GLU A 524 86.73 40.73 18.23
N PHE A 525 85.89 41.40 19.02
CA PHE A 525 86.05 42.86 19.27
C PHE A 525 87.33 43.23 20.02
N SER A 526 87.81 42.36 20.91
CA SER A 526 89.07 42.57 21.66
C SER A 526 90.30 42.49 20.75
N THR A 527 90.28 41.61 19.75
CA THR A 527 91.35 41.46 18.75
C THR A 527 91.28 42.54 17.67
N ARG A 528 90.07 42.88 17.19
CA ARG A 528 89.85 43.87 16.12
C ARG A 528 90.23 45.29 16.53
N GLY A 529 90.08 45.66 17.80
CA GLY A 529 90.53 46.98 18.31
C GLY A 529 92.03 47.22 18.18
N GLY A 530 92.86 46.17 18.26
CA GLY A 530 94.31 46.24 18.08
C GLY A 530 94.77 46.15 16.62
N ASP A 531 93.95 45.58 15.73
CA ASP A 531 94.23 45.46 14.30
C ASP A 531 93.75 46.67 13.48
N ILE A 532 92.72 47.40 13.94
CA ILE A 532 92.15 48.57 13.24
C ILE A 532 93.16 49.72 13.11
N VAL A 533 94.00 49.96 14.13
CA VAL A 533 95.05 51.00 14.08
C VAL A 533 96.14 50.66 13.06
N ARG A 534 96.45 49.37 12.89
CA ARG A 534 97.48 48.87 11.96
C ARG A 534 96.96 48.77 10.52
N LYS A 535 95.67 48.44 10.35
CA LYS A 535 95.02 48.35 9.05
C LYS A 535 94.71 49.71 8.42
N LEU A 536 94.57 50.80 9.17
CA LEU A 536 94.33 52.13 8.58
C LEU A 536 95.52 52.61 7.73
N GLU A 537 96.76 52.36 8.16
CA GLU A 537 97.97 52.67 7.37
C GLU A 537 98.16 51.72 6.17
N GLU A 538 97.71 50.47 6.27
CA GLU A 538 97.80 49.47 5.19
C GLU A 538 96.65 49.57 4.16
N THR A 539 95.47 50.04 4.57
CA THR A 539 94.26 50.18 3.74
C THR A 539 94.40 51.30 2.69
N GLY A 540 95.14 52.36 3.00
CA GLY A 540 95.42 53.43 2.03
C GLY A 540 96.19 52.94 0.79
N ALA A 541 97.11 51.99 0.99
CA ALA A 541 97.90 51.41 -0.11
C ALA A 541 97.17 50.26 -0.83
N ARG A 542 96.36 49.46 -0.11
CA ARG A 542 95.69 48.26 -0.66
C ARG A 542 94.36 48.56 -1.37
N VAL A 543 93.67 49.67 -1.08
CA VAL A 543 92.41 50.05 -1.75
C VAL A 543 92.60 50.32 -3.25
N ALA A 544 93.75 50.89 -3.65
CA ALA A 544 94.07 51.13 -5.06
C ALA A 544 94.29 49.84 -5.87
N GLU A 545 94.80 48.78 -5.23
CA GLU A 545 95.05 47.48 -5.86
C GLU A 545 93.81 46.55 -5.80
N THR A 546 93.01 46.64 -4.74
CA THR A 546 91.82 45.80 -4.49
C THR A 546 90.64 46.14 -5.41
N ILE A 547 90.46 47.41 -5.79
CA ILE A 547 89.38 47.82 -6.71
C ILE A 547 89.56 47.18 -8.09
N SER A 548 90.81 46.99 -8.57
CA SER A 548 91.07 46.37 -9.88
C SER A 548 90.96 44.85 -9.87
N LEU A 549 91.17 44.20 -8.73
CA LEU A 549 91.12 42.73 -8.58
C LEU A 549 89.72 42.23 -8.17
N HIS A 550 89.01 42.94 -7.28
CA HIS A 550 87.66 42.57 -6.85
C HIS A 550 86.57 42.94 -7.86
N GLY A 551 86.82 43.86 -8.80
CA GLY A 551 85.88 44.14 -9.89
C GLY A 551 85.71 42.96 -10.85
N GLY A 552 86.79 42.23 -11.12
CA GLY A 552 86.75 40.97 -11.90
C GLY A 552 86.16 39.81 -11.11
N ASP A 553 86.60 39.62 -9.86
CA ASP A 553 86.12 38.53 -8.98
C ASP A 553 84.64 38.69 -8.60
N PHE A 554 84.12 39.92 -8.54
CA PHE A 554 82.69 40.20 -8.33
C PHE A 554 81.85 39.90 -9.58
N ALA A 555 82.36 40.19 -10.78
CA ALA A 555 81.71 39.80 -12.02
C ALA A 555 81.66 38.26 -12.17
N ASP A 556 82.77 37.57 -11.90
CA ASP A 556 82.84 36.10 -11.92
C ASP A 556 81.94 35.46 -10.86
N ARG A 557 81.80 36.06 -9.67
CA ARG A 557 80.88 35.57 -8.62
C ARG A 557 79.41 35.83 -8.95
N ILE A 558 79.06 36.91 -9.64
CA ILE A 558 77.70 37.12 -10.14
C ILE A 558 77.38 36.14 -11.27
N GLU A 559 78.30 35.90 -12.21
CA GLU A 559 78.10 34.89 -13.26
C GLU A 559 77.98 33.48 -12.66
N THR A 560 78.84 33.11 -11.72
CA THR A 560 78.79 31.81 -11.04
C THR A 560 77.53 31.66 -10.19
N THR A 561 77.11 32.70 -9.47
CA THR A 561 75.89 32.67 -8.65
C THR A 561 74.63 32.66 -9.52
N GLY A 562 74.63 33.41 -10.63
CA GLY A 562 73.57 33.40 -11.64
C GLY A 562 73.41 32.02 -12.28
N ASN A 563 74.51 31.40 -12.70
CA ASN A 563 74.52 30.03 -13.23
C ASN A 563 74.07 29.02 -12.17
N ARG A 564 74.50 29.15 -10.91
CA ARG A 564 74.10 28.25 -9.82
C ARG A 564 72.62 28.41 -9.43
N ILE A 565 72.09 29.64 -9.46
CA ILE A 565 70.66 29.90 -9.26
C ILE A 565 69.87 29.30 -10.43
N HIS A 566 70.32 29.49 -11.68
CA HIS A 566 69.66 28.93 -12.85
C HIS A 566 69.66 27.39 -12.83
N GLU A 567 70.76 26.77 -12.43
CA GLU A 567 70.89 25.32 -12.30
C GLU A 567 70.07 24.76 -11.12
N THR A 568 70.00 25.46 -9.99
CA THR A 568 69.15 25.05 -8.84
C THR A 568 67.66 25.20 -9.18
N ILE A 569 67.28 26.26 -9.89
CA ILE A 569 65.91 26.46 -10.35
C ILE A 569 65.56 25.40 -11.40
N ALA A 570 66.44 25.13 -12.36
CA ALA A 570 66.22 24.08 -13.36
C ALA A 570 66.06 22.70 -12.71
N THR A 571 66.95 22.31 -11.79
CA THR A 571 66.83 21.03 -11.06
C THR A 571 65.62 20.98 -10.14
N GLN A 572 65.22 22.10 -9.50
CA GLN A 572 63.98 22.15 -8.72
C GLN A 572 62.73 22.10 -9.61
N SER A 573 62.76 22.72 -10.79
CA SER A 573 61.68 22.68 -11.78
C SER A 573 61.50 21.28 -12.32
N ASP A 574 62.57 20.59 -12.72
CA ASP A 574 62.51 19.18 -13.14
C ASP A 574 61.99 18.28 -12.01
N ALA A 575 62.52 18.45 -10.78
CA ALA A 575 62.06 17.68 -9.63
C ALA A 575 60.59 17.95 -9.25
N LEU A 576 60.10 19.17 -9.47
CA LEU A 576 58.69 19.53 -9.28
C LEU A 576 57.82 18.91 -10.38
N GLN A 577 58.29 18.95 -11.62
CA GLN A 577 57.60 18.39 -12.78
C GLN A 577 57.49 16.87 -12.67
N ASP A 578 58.55 16.19 -12.24
CA ASP A 578 58.56 14.75 -11.94
C ASP A 578 57.61 14.39 -10.78
N ARG A 579 57.57 15.21 -9.72
CA ARG A 579 56.64 14.98 -8.59
C ARG A 579 55.18 15.20 -9.00
N LEU A 580 54.90 16.22 -9.81
CA LEU A 580 53.56 16.47 -10.35
C LEU A 580 53.12 15.35 -11.30
N ALA A 581 54.03 14.85 -12.14
CA ALA A 581 53.79 13.70 -13.02
C ALA A 581 53.51 12.42 -12.20
N ASP A 582 54.35 12.08 -11.21
CA ASP A 582 54.12 10.93 -10.32
C ASP A 582 52.81 11.07 -9.52
N THR A 583 52.49 12.28 -9.07
CA THR A 583 51.21 12.55 -8.38
C THR A 583 50.02 12.39 -9.32
N GLY A 584 50.13 12.86 -10.57
CA GLY A 584 49.12 12.71 -11.61
C GLY A 584 48.88 11.24 -11.97
N ASP A 585 49.94 10.46 -12.15
CA ASP A 585 49.85 9.03 -12.43
C ASP A 585 49.25 8.25 -11.25
N ARG A 586 49.63 8.59 -10.01
CA ARG A 586 49.04 7.98 -8.81
C ARG A 586 47.55 8.29 -8.69
N LEU A 587 47.15 9.53 -9.01
CA LEU A 587 45.75 9.94 -8.99
C LEU A 587 44.94 9.24 -10.10
N ALA A 588 45.48 9.16 -11.31
CA ALA A 588 44.86 8.44 -12.42
C ALA A 588 44.67 6.95 -12.10
N GLN A 589 45.69 6.30 -11.55
CA GLN A 589 45.59 4.89 -11.13
C GLN A 589 44.62 4.69 -9.95
N ALA A 590 44.52 5.65 -9.02
CA ALA A 590 43.56 5.58 -7.93
C ALA A 590 42.12 5.72 -8.44
N LEU A 591 41.88 6.63 -9.38
CA LEU A 591 40.59 6.81 -10.04
C LEU A 591 40.20 5.59 -10.90
N GLU A 592 41.15 5.00 -11.64
CA GLU A 592 40.90 3.79 -12.43
C GLU A 592 40.55 2.59 -11.54
N ARG A 593 41.30 2.37 -10.45
CA ARG A 593 40.98 1.33 -9.46
C ARG A 593 39.62 1.56 -8.81
N SER A 594 39.31 2.80 -8.43
CA SER A 594 38.01 3.16 -7.86
C SER A 594 36.87 2.92 -8.85
N GLY A 595 37.04 3.30 -10.12
CA GLY A 595 36.06 3.05 -11.18
C GLY A 595 35.79 1.56 -11.43
N VAL A 596 36.85 0.74 -11.46
CA VAL A 596 36.73 -0.72 -11.56
C VAL A 596 36.01 -1.30 -10.33
N GLN A 597 36.35 -0.84 -9.12
CA GLN A 597 35.73 -1.30 -7.88
C GLN A 597 34.25 -0.93 -7.78
N VAL A 598 33.89 0.30 -8.17
CA VAL A 598 32.49 0.76 -8.22
C VAL A 598 31.70 -0.05 -9.23
N THR A 599 32.25 -0.28 -10.43
CA THR A 599 31.60 -1.09 -11.47
C THR A 599 31.39 -2.53 -11.01
N ALA A 600 32.40 -3.14 -10.39
CA ALA A 600 32.29 -4.50 -9.84
C ALA A 600 31.23 -4.59 -8.73
N SER A 601 31.17 -3.59 -7.84
CA SER A 601 30.18 -3.53 -6.76
C SER A 601 28.75 -3.34 -7.31
N LEU A 602 28.56 -2.51 -8.34
CA LEU A 602 27.29 -2.33 -9.02
C LEU A 602 26.83 -3.60 -9.76
N VAL A 603 27.73 -4.29 -10.45
CA VAL A 603 27.42 -5.58 -11.10
C VAL A 603 27.03 -6.62 -10.06
N GLN A 604 27.80 -6.77 -8.98
CA GLN A 604 27.50 -7.70 -7.90
C GLN A 604 26.14 -7.41 -7.25
N LYS A 605 25.83 -6.13 -6.97
CA LYS A 605 24.52 -5.76 -6.42
C LYS A 605 23.39 -5.94 -7.44
N GLY A 606 23.64 -5.72 -8.71
CA GLY A 606 22.71 -6.07 -9.79
C GLY A 606 22.37 -7.56 -9.81
N ASP A 607 23.38 -8.42 -9.68
CA ASP A 607 23.22 -9.88 -9.62
C ASP A 607 22.46 -10.32 -8.36
N GLU A 608 22.80 -9.78 -7.18
CA GLU A 608 22.07 -10.05 -5.92
C GLU A 608 20.59 -9.66 -6.01
N ILE A 609 20.28 -8.52 -6.63
CA ILE A 609 18.91 -8.06 -6.87
C ILE A 609 18.19 -8.99 -7.84
N ALA A 610 18.83 -9.37 -8.95
CA ALA A 610 18.26 -10.28 -9.94
C ALA A 610 17.97 -11.66 -9.34
N GLU A 611 18.86 -12.17 -8.50
CA GLU A 611 18.69 -13.44 -7.80
C GLU A 611 17.55 -13.36 -6.78
N SER A 612 17.47 -12.26 -6.01
CA SER A 612 16.36 -12.00 -5.08
C SER A 612 15.00 -11.93 -5.79
N LEU A 613 14.91 -11.21 -6.91
CA LEU A 613 13.69 -11.13 -7.72
C LEU A 613 13.29 -12.48 -8.30
N THR A 614 14.26 -13.27 -8.79
CA THR A 614 14.02 -14.61 -9.33
C THR A 614 13.49 -15.55 -8.25
N ARG A 615 14.07 -15.48 -7.04
CA ARG A 615 13.63 -16.26 -5.88
C ARG A 615 12.20 -15.86 -5.46
N ALA A 616 11.92 -14.56 -5.39
CA ALA A 616 10.58 -14.04 -5.08
C ALA A 616 9.54 -14.42 -6.15
N GLY A 617 9.91 -14.38 -7.43
CA GLY A 617 9.03 -14.80 -8.53
C GLY A 617 8.72 -16.30 -8.50
N THR A 618 9.71 -17.13 -8.14
CA THR A 618 9.53 -18.57 -7.97
C THR A 618 8.63 -18.87 -6.77
N ASP A 619 8.89 -18.24 -5.61
CA ASP A 619 8.08 -18.41 -4.39
C ASP A 619 6.62 -17.96 -4.60
N MET A 620 6.41 -16.88 -5.37
CA MET A 620 5.07 -16.44 -5.75
C MET A 620 4.37 -17.42 -6.70
N THR A 621 5.11 -18.01 -7.64
CA THR A 621 4.57 -19.04 -8.56
C THR A 621 4.17 -20.30 -7.78
N ASP A 622 5.00 -20.75 -6.84
CA ASP A 622 4.73 -21.91 -6.00
C ASP A 622 3.52 -21.66 -5.09
N ARG A 623 3.43 -20.48 -4.46
CA ARG A 623 2.26 -20.08 -3.66
C ARG A 623 0.99 -20.03 -4.51
N LEU A 624 1.03 -19.44 -5.70
CA LEU A 624 -0.12 -19.41 -6.60
C LEU A 624 -0.52 -20.82 -7.06
N GLY A 625 0.44 -21.70 -7.31
CA GLY A 625 0.20 -23.11 -7.61
C GLY A 625 -0.46 -23.86 -6.45
N ALA A 626 0.01 -23.62 -5.22
CA ALA A 626 -0.55 -24.21 -4.01
C ALA A 626 -1.99 -23.73 -3.77
N VAL A 627 -2.23 -22.42 -3.88
CA VAL A 627 -3.58 -21.83 -3.80
C VAL A 627 -4.49 -22.37 -4.90
N GLY A 628 -4.00 -22.51 -6.13
CA GLY A 628 -4.76 -23.11 -7.24
C GLY A 628 -5.17 -24.56 -6.95
N THR A 629 -4.28 -25.34 -6.33
CA THR A 629 -4.55 -26.72 -5.92
C THR A 629 -5.58 -26.77 -4.79
N GLU A 630 -5.42 -25.93 -3.76
CA GLU A 630 -6.35 -25.82 -2.63
C GLU A 630 -7.76 -25.40 -3.07
N VAL A 631 -7.86 -24.45 -4.01
CA VAL A 631 -9.13 -24.05 -4.62
C VAL A 631 -9.75 -25.21 -5.40
N THR A 632 -8.95 -25.96 -6.15
CA THR A 632 -9.43 -27.12 -6.92
C THR A 632 -9.95 -28.23 -5.99
N GLU A 633 -9.22 -28.54 -4.91
CA GLU A 633 -9.66 -29.49 -3.89
C GLU A 633 -10.93 -29.01 -3.16
N ALA A 634 -11.01 -27.74 -2.79
CA ALA A 634 -12.18 -27.18 -2.12
C ALA A 634 -13.42 -27.21 -3.03
N ILE A 635 -13.26 -26.91 -4.32
CA ILE A 635 -14.34 -27.02 -5.31
C ILE A 635 -14.73 -28.49 -5.51
N GLY A 636 -13.76 -29.40 -5.64
CA GLY A 636 -14.01 -30.84 -5.78
C GLY A 636 -14.76 -31.43 -4.57
N ALA A 637 -14.32 -31.10 -3.36
CA ALA A 637 -14.96 -31.54 -2.12
C ALA A 637 -16.38 -30.99 -1.97
N ARG A 638 -16.60 -29.72 -2.32
CA ARG A 638 -17.94 -29.13 -2.35
C ARG A 638 -18.83 -29.77 -3.42
N GLY A 639 -18.29 -30.01 -4.61
CA GLY A 639 -18.99 -30.72 -5.69
C GLY A 639 -19.43 -32.12 -5.26
N SER A 640 -18.54 -32.89 -4.63
CA SER A 640 -18.87 -34.21 -4.09
C SER A 640 -19.95 -34.15 -3.01
N LYS A 641 -19.90 -33.18 -2.10
CA LYS A 641 -20.96 -32.99 -1.08
C LYS A 641 -22.31 -32.64 -1.70
N VAL A 642 -22.31 -31.82 -2.75
CA VAL A 642 -23.54 -31.48 -3.50
C VAL A 642 -24.09 -32.72 -4.21
N THR A 643 -23.25 -33.50 -4.88
CA THR A 643 -23.68 -34.76 -5.52
C THR A 643 -24.21 -35.76 -4.50
N GLN A 644 -23.57 -35.87 -3.33
CA GLN A 644 -24.04 -36.74 -2.24
C GLN A 644 -25.40 -36.27 -1.71
N ALA A 645 -25.57 -34.96 -1.44
CA ALA A 645 -26.84 -34.42 -0.98
C ALA A 645 -27.97 -34.63 -2.01
N PHE A 646 -27.67 -34.48 -3.30
CA PHE A 646 -28.63 -34.82 -4.36
C PHE A 646 -28.94 -36.32 -4.41
N GLY A 647 -27.96 -37.19 -4.23
CA GLY A 647 -28.15 -38.64 -4.15
C GLY A 647 -29.04 -39.04 -2.96
N GLU A 648 -28.75 -38.53 -1.77
CA GLU A 648 -29.55 -38.76 -0.56
C GLU A 648 -30.98 -38.22 -0.72
N THR A 649 -31.13 -37.05 -1.33
CA THR A 649 -32.46 -36.47 -1.61
C THR A 649 -33.23 -37.31 -2.64
N ALA A 650 -32.55 -37.81 -3.68
CA ALA A 650 -33.15 -38.68 -4.68
C ALA A 650 -33.59 -40.02 -4.06
N ASP A 651 -32.78 -40.64 -3.20
CA ASP A 651 -33.14 -41.86 -2.48
C ASP A 651 -34.32 -41.64 -1.53
N LEU A 652 -34.35 -40.51 -0.81
CA LEU A 652 -35.48 -40.14 0.04
C LEU A 652 -36.76 -39.96 -0.79
N LEU A 653 -36.64 -39.33 -1.97
CA LEU A 653 -37.75 -39.14 -2.89
C LEU A 653 -38.27 -40.48 -3.42
N VAL A 654 -37.38 -41.37 -3.87
CA VAL A 654 -37.73 -42.73 -4.32
C VAL A 654 -38.41 -43.52 -3.21
N THR A 655 -37.87 -43.48 -2.00
CA THR A 655 -38.44 -44.16 -0.82
C THR A 655 -39.84 -43.62 -0.51
N THR A 656 -40.01 -42.30 -0.55
CA THR A 656 -41.30 -41.65 -0.27
C THR A 656 -42.33 -41.97 -1.36
N ILE A 657 -41.93 -41.92 -2.63
CA ILE A 657 -42.80 -42.28 -3.77
C ILE A 657 -43.20 -43.75 -3.66
N THR A 658 -42.26 -44.65 -3.38
CA THR A 658 -42.55 -46.09 -3.24
C THR A 658 -43.54 -46.33 -2.09
N ALA A 659 -43.30 -45.75 -0.92
CA ALA A 659 -44.20 -45.88 0.23
C ALA A 659 -45.60 -45.28 -0.06
N LYS A 660 -45.67 -44.17 -0.81
CA LYS A 660 -46.95 -43.59 -1.23
C LYS A 660 -47.66 -44.45 -2.28
N SER A 661 -46.92 -45.04 -3.22
CA SER A 661 -47.46 -45.96 -4.21
C SER A 661 -48.00 -47.22 -3.55
N GLU A 662 -47.27 -47.83 -2.61
CA GLU A 662 -47.75 -48.97 -1.81
C GLU A 662 -49.00 -48.58 -1.00
N ALA A 663 -49.01 -47.43 -0.33
CA ALA A 663 -50.18 -46.98 0.41
C ALA A 663 -51.40 -46.72 -0.50
N ILE A 664 -51.18 -46.26 -1.74
CA ILE A 664 -52.24 -46.10 -2.74
C ILE A 664 -52.72 -47.47 -3.22
N GLU A 665 -51.80 -48.42 -3.46
CA GLU A 665 -52.12 -49.79 -3.85
C GLU A 665 -52.96 -50.48 -2.77
N ASP A 666 -52.54 -50.42 -1.51
CA ASP A 666 -53.30 -50.94 -0.36
C ASP A 666 -54.67 -50.27 -0.21
N MET A 667 -54.74 -48.95 -0.40
CA MET A 667 -56.01 -48.22 -0.36
C MET A 667 -56.93 -48.66 -1.51
N LEU A 668 -56.40 -48.83 -2.72
CA LEU A 668 -57.16 -49.26 -3.89
C LEU A 668 -57.60 -50.72 -3.75
N ASP A 669 -56.73 -51.62 -3.29
CA ASP A 669 -57.08 -53.01 -2.99
C ASP A 669 -58.15 -53.08 -1.90
N GLY A 670 -58.02 -52.28 -0.83
CA GLY A 670 -59.04 -52.16 0.22
C GLY A 670 -60.37 -51.63 -0.31
N ARG A 671 -60.35 -50.60 -1.18
CA ARG A 671 -61.57 -50.08 -1.81
C ARG A 671 -62.19 -51.07 -2.79
N LEU A 672 -61.38 -51.79 -3.56
CA LEU A 672 -61.83 -52.81 -4.49
C LEU A 672 -62.45 -53.99 -3.74
N LYS A 673 -61.84 -54.45 -2.64
CA LYS A 673 -62.44 -55.46 -1.75
C LYS A 673 -63.73 -54.98 -1.11
N ALA A 674 -63.78 -53.76 -0.60
CA ALA A 674 -65.00 -53.20 -0.02
C ALA A 674 -66.10 -53.01 -1.09
N LEU A 675 -65.73 -52.65 -2.32
CA LEU A 675 -66.65 -52.57 -3.45
C LEU A 675 -67.13 -53.96 -3.86
N ASP A 676 -66.24 -54.94 -3.95
CA ASP A 676 -66.57 -56.34 -4.25
C ASP A 676 -67.50 -56.93 -3.18
N GLU A 677 -67.24 -56.68 -1.91
CA GLU A 677 -68.11 -57.06 -0.80
C GLU A 677 -69.45 -56.32 -0.87
N THR A 678 -69.46 -55.04 -1.22
CA THR A 678 -70.71 -54.28 -1.41
C THR A 678 -71.51 -54.82 -2.60
N ILE A 679 -70.87 -55.13 -3.72
CA ILE A 679 -71.51 -55.69 -4.90
C ILE A 679 -72.01 -57.11 -4.62
N THR A 680 -71.23 -57.92 -3.92
CA THR A 680 -71.61 -59.31 -3.60
C THR A 680 -72.72 -59.35 -2.55
N VAL A 681 -72.58 -58.60 -1.45
CA VAL A 681 -73.54 -58.58 -0.35
C VAL A 681 -74.76 -57.74 -0.69
N ARG A 682 -74.60 -56.47 -1.08
CA ARG A 682 -75.77 -55.62 -1.44
C ARG A 682 -76.35 -55.96 -2.79
N GLY A 683 -75.53 -56.37 -3.77
CA GLY A 683 -76.05 -56.89 -5.04
C GLY A 683 -76.74 -58.24 -4.85
N GLY A 684 -76.26 -59.09 -3.94
CA GLY A 684 -76.96 -60.28 -3.46
C GLY A 684 -78.28 -59.94 -2.77
N GLU A 685 -78.28 -59.00 -1.83
CA GLU A 685 -79.49 -58.52 -1.13
C GLU A 685 -80.50 -57.88 -2.08
N LEU A 686 -80.01 -57.15 -3.10
CA LEU A 686 -80.84 -56.55 -4.15
C LEU A 686 -81.41 -57.63 -5.07
N ALA A 687 -80.61 -58.60 -5.49
CA ALA A 687 -81.08 -59.74 -6.28
C ALA A 687 -82.11 -60.56 -5.50
N GLU A 688 -81.88 -60.79 -4.21
CA GLU A 688 -82.84 -61.42 -3.30
C GLU A 688 -84.10 -60.56 -3.12
N ARG A 689 -83.99 -59.23 -2.98
CA ARG A 689 -85.14 -58.32 -2.91
C ARG A 689 -85.96 -58.34 -4.20
N ILE A 690 -85.31 -58.27 -5.36
CA ILE A 690 -85.98 -58.34 -6.66
C ILE A 690 -86.63 -59.71 -6.85
N GLY A 691 -85.96 -60.78 -6.44
CA GLY A 691 -86.55 -62.12 -6.38
C GLY A 691 -87.78 -62.14 -5.47
N ARG A 692 -87.66 -61.58 -4.26
CA ARG A 692 -88.74 -61.49 -3.27
C ARG A 692 -89.92 -60.68 -3.80
N ASP A 693 -89.69 -59.49 -4.35
CA ASP A 693 -90.74 -58.62 -4.89
C ASP A 693 -91.40 -59.25 -6.12
N SER A 694 -90.63 -59.91 -6.99
CA SER A 694 -91.19 -60.68 -8.11
C SER A 694 -92.07 -61.84 -7.62
N THR A 695 -91.68 -62.52 -6.53
CA THR A 695 -92.53 -63.54 -5.91
C THR A 695 -93.77 -62.95 -5.21
N LEU A 696 -93.67 -61.77 -4.59
CA LEU A 696 -94.80 -61.06 -3.97
C LEU A 696 -95.81 -60.61 -5.04
N MET A 697 -95.31 -60.11 -6.16
CA MET A 697 -96.13 -59.71 -7.29
C MET A 697 -96.80 -60.92 -7.94
N ALA A 698 -96.08 -62.03 -8.12
CA ALA A 698 -96.65 -63.29 -8.59
C ALA A 698 -97.73 -63.83 -7.62
N ARG A 699 -97.54 -63.68 -6.29
CA ARG A 699 -98.55 -64.02 -5.28
C ARG A 699 -99.78 -63.12 -5.36
N ALA A 700 -99.61 -61.79 -5.42
CA ALA A 700 -100.74 -60.86 -5.52
C ALA A 700 -101.60 -61.12 -6.77
N VAL A 701 -100.96 -61.44 -7.90
CA VAL A 701 -101.66 -61.83 -9.13
C VAL A 701 -102.40 -63.16 -8.95
N ARG A 702 -101.76 -64.17 -8.36
CA ARG A 702 -102.38 -65.48 -8.12
C ARG A 702 -103.55 -65.41 -7.14
N ASP A 703 -103.39 -64.69 -6.04
CA ASP A 703 -104.45 -64.46 -5.04
C ASP A 703 -105.60 -63.66 -5.64
N GLY A 704 -105.31 -62.67 -6.49
CA GLY A 704 -106.35 -61.96 -7.24
C GLY A 704 -107.16 -62.90 -8.14
N VAL A 705 -106.50 -63.78 -8.89
CA VAL A 705 -107.16 -64.77 -9.75
C VAL A 705 -107.95 -65.81 -8.93
N SER A 706 -107.41 -66.28 -7.81
CA SER A 706 -108.11 -67.24 -6.94
C SER A 706 -109.29 -66.62 -6.20
N THR A 707 -109.16 -65.38 -5.72
CA THR A 707 -110.26 -64.64 -5.08
C THR A 707 -111.37 -64.37 -6.08
N PHE A 708 -111.00 -64.05 -7.33
CA PHE A 708 -111.95 -63.93 -8.42
C PHE A 708 -112.64 -65.27 -8.74
N ASP A 709 -111.91 -66.40 -8.81
CA ASP A 709 -112.49 -67.73 -9.02
C ASP A 709 -113.43 -68.14 -7.89
N SER A 710 -113.05 -67.90 -6.62
CA SER A 710 -113.88 -68.17 -5.45
C SER A 710 -115.14 -67.29 -5.42
N ALA A 711 -115.02 -66.00 -5.70
CA ALA A 711 -116.18 -65.11 -5.80
C ALA A 711 -117.12 -65.53 -6.95
N LEU A 712 -116.55 -66.00 -8.07
CA LEU A 712 -117.33 -66.57 -9.17
C LEU A 712 -118.03 -67.86 -8.73
N ARG A 713 -117.34 -68.77 -8.02
CA ARG A 713 -117.93 -70.01 -7.47
C ARG A 713 -118.97 -69.78 -6.38
N GLU A 714 -118.85 -68.72 -5.59
CA GLU A 714 -119.78 -68.39 -4.50
C GLU A 714 -121.04 -67.69 -5.03
N HIS A 715 -120.87 -66.76 -5.97
CA HIS A 715 -121.99 -65.96 -6.48
C HIS A 715 -122.64 -66.53 -7.76
N ALA A 716 -121.93 -67.33 -8.57
CA ALA A 716 -122.53 -67.96 -9.74
C ALA A 716 -123.68 -68.92 -9.38
N PRO A 717 -123.62 -69.74 -8.32
CA PRO A 717 -124.76 -70.55 -7.87
C PRO A 717 -125.93 -69.68 -7.44
N ALA A 718 -125.72 -68.58 -6.70
CA ALA A 718 -126.81 -67.67 -6.33
C ALA A 718 -127.44 -66.96 -7.55
N LEU A 719 -126.63 -66.65 -8.57
CA LEU A 719 -127.11 -66.10 -9.84
C LEU A 719 -127.90 -67.15 -10.64
N VAL A 720 -127.41 -68.39 -10.68
CA VAL A 720 -128.07 -69.53 -11.35
C VAL A 720 -129.34 -69.94 -10.62
N ASP A 721 -129.33 -70.03 -9.30
CA ASP A 721 -130.48 -70.29 -8.44
C ASP A 721 -131.48 -69.13 -8.52
N GLY A 722 -131.04 -67.88 -8.62
CA GLY A 722 -131.89 -66.73 -8.87
C GLY A 722 -132.64 -66.85 -10.20
N ILE A 723 -131.92 -67.23 -11.27
CA ILE A 723 -132.51 -67.47 -12.60
C ILE A 723 -133.43 -68.71 -12.56
N ALA A 724 -133.03 -69.80 -11.90
CA ALA A 724 -133.82 -71.03 -11.78
C ALA A 724 -135.11 -70.81 -10.98
N ASN A 725 -135.03 -70.14 -9.83
CA ASN A 725 -136.19 -69.76 -9.02
C ASN A 725 -137.14 -68.84 -9.79
N GLN A 726 -136.61 -67.94 -10.63
CA GLN A 726 -137.44 -67.08 -11.47
C GLN A 726 -138.13 -67.86 -12.60
N VAL A 727 -137.46 -68.87 -13.17
CA VAL A 727 -138.05 -69.81 -14.14
C VAL A 727 -139.10 -70.72 -13.47
N ASP A 728 -138.87 -71.19 -12.25
CA ASP A 728 -139.83 -72.00 -11.48
C ASP A 728 -141.05 -71.19 -11.04
N ALA A 729 -140.85 -69.95 -10.56
CA ALA A 729 -141.96 -69.04 -10.26
C ALA A 729 -142.81 -68.74 -11.50
N LEU A 730 -142.18 -68.60 -12.67
CA LEU A 730 -142.87 -68.45 -13.95
C LEU A 730 -143.65 -69.71 -14.31
N ASN A 731 -143.06 -70.90 -14.14
CA ASN A 731 -143.72 -72.19 -14.38
C ASN A 731 -144.92 -72.43 -13.44
N VAL A 732 -144.81 -72.09 -12.15
CA VAL A 732 -145.92 -72.17 -11.18
C VAL A 732 -147.05 -71.22 -11.58
N THR A 733 -146.72 -70.00 -12.00
CA THR A 733 -147.72 -69.02 -12.46
C THR A 733 -148.43 -69.51 -13.72
N LEU A 734 -147.69 -70.01 -14.71
CA LEU A 734 -148.24 -70.60 -15.93
C LEU A 734 -149.13 -71.81 -15.64
N ARG A 735 -148.71 -72.68 -14.71
CA ARG A 735 -149.51 -73.84 -14.28
C ARG A 735 -150.80 -73.41 -13.58
N GLY A 736 -150.75 -72.42 -12.70
CA GLY A 736 -151.94 -71.85 -12.07
C GLY A 736 -152.91 -71.22 -13.08
N THR A 737 -152.40 -70.55 -14.12
CA THR A 737 -153.26 -70.03 -15.21
C THR A 737 -153.89 -71.14 -16.04
N LEU A 738 -153.23 -72.29 -16.20
CA LEU A 738 -153.79 -73.45 -16.90
C LEU A 738 -154.84 -74.17 -16.04
N ASP A 739 -154.58 -74.38 -14.75
CA ASP A 739 -155.54 -75.02 -13.83
C ASP A 739 -156.83 -74.18 -13.69
N THR A 740 -156.70 -72.85 -13.59
CA THR A 740 -157.88 -71.96 -13.58
C THR A 740 -158.64 -71.92 -14.90
N MET A 741 -157.97 -72.14 -16.04
CA MET A 741 -158.66 -72.35 -17.32
C MET A 741 -159.43 -73.68 -17.31
N ASP A 742 -158.82 -74.74 -16.80
CA ASP A 742 -159.41 -76.09 -16.76
C ASP A 742 -160.64 -76.13 -15.84
N GLU A 743 -160.59 -75.47 -14.68
CA GLU A 743 -161.76 -75.28 -13.79
C GLU A 743 -162.89 -74.51 -14.48
N ARG A 744 -162.58 -73.45 -15.24
CA ARG A 744 -163.60 -72.68 -15.98
C ARG A 744 -164.23 -73.50 -17.10
N PHE A 745 -163.44 -74.27 -17.85
CA PHE A 745 -163.97 -75.17 -18.87
C PHE A 745 -164.80 -76.31 -18.25
N GLY A 746 -164.37 -76.86 -17.12
CA GLY A 746 -165.12 -77.87 -16.36
C GLY A 746 -166.46 -77.35 -15.85
N ALA A 747 -166.48 -76.14 -15.27
CA ALA A 747 -167.71 -75.49 -14.82
C ALA A 747 -168.68 -75.20 -15.99
N ALA A 748 -168.16 -74.77 -17.15
CA ALA A 748 -168.96 -74.57 -18.36
C ALA A 748 -169.55 -75.89 -18.88
N ALA A 749 -168.77 -76.98 -18.88
CA ALA A 749 -169.24 -78.31 -19.30
C ALA A 749 -170.31 -78.88 -18.36
N GLN A 750 -170.17 -78.70 -17.04
CA GLN A 750 -171.21 -79.09 -16.08
C GLN A 750 -172.49 -78.27 -16.25
N THR A 751 -172.39 -76.97 -16.48
CA THR A 751 -173.57 -76.11 -16.74
C THR A 751 -174.30 -76.52 -18.01
N ALA A 752 -173.56 -76.88 -19.07
CA ALA A 752 -174.13 -77.39 -20.32
C ALA A 752 -174.84 -78.76 -20.12
N THR A 753 -174.23 -79.65 -19.33
CA THR A 753 -174.81 -80.97 -19.01
C THR A 753 -176.08 -80.82 -18.18
N ALA A 754 -176.08 -79.97 -17.15
CA ALA A 754 -177.26 -79.70 -16.33
C ALA A 754 -178.42 -79.10 -17.16
N SER A 755 -178.12 -78.22 -18.11
CA SER A 755 -179.14 -77.67 -19.04
C SER A 755 -179.71 -78.74 -19.98
N LEU A 756 -178.88 -79.67 -20.45
CA LEU A 756 -179.31 -80.80 -21.28
C LEU A 756 -180.19 -81.78 -20.48
N ASP A 757 -179.79 -82.12 -19.25
CA ASP A 757 -180.57 -82.98 -18.36
C ASP A 757 -181.93 -82.36 -18.01
N GLU A 758 -181.98 -81.05 -17.75
CA GLU A 758 -183.24 -80.35 -17.51
C GLU A 758 -184.16 -80.38 -18.74
N ARG A 759 -183.61 -80.24 -19.95
CA ARG A 759 -184.37 -80.35 -21.20
C ARG A 759 -184.87 -81.78 -21.41
N VAL A 760 -184.05 -82.80 -21.15
CA VAL A 760 -184.43 -84.21 -21.25
C VAL A 760 -185.54 -84.53 -20.25
N ALA A 761 -185.39 -84.13 -18.98
CA ALA A 761 -186.40 -84.34 -17.95
C ALA A 761 -187.74 -83.67 -18.31
N ARG A 762 -187.72 -82.45 -18.86
CA ARG A 762 -188.93 -81.73 -19.29
C ARG A 762 -189.62 -82.41 -20.49
N ILE A 763 -188.84 -82.98 -21.41
CA ILE A 763 -189.36 -83.79 -22.52
C ILE A 763 -190.01 -85.07 -21.99
N THR A 764 -189.34 -85.80 -21.08
CA THR A 764 -189.87 -87.02 -20.46
C THR A 764 -191.18 -86.73 -19.73
N GLN A 765 -191.23 -85.67 -18.91
CA GLN A 765 -192.44 -85.28 -18.18
C GLN A 765 -193.60 -84.92 -19.12
N THR A 766 -193.32 -84.31 -20.28
CA THR A 766 -194.36 -84.01 -21.29
C THR A 766 -194.85 -85.27 -21.99
N ILE A 767 -193.98 -86.26 -22.20
CA ILE A 767 -194.34 -87.57 -22.76
C ILE A 767 -195.19 -88.36 -21.75
N ASP A 768 -194.79 -88.40 -20.48
CA ASP A 768 -195.52 -89.09 -19.41
C ASP A 768 -196.92 -88.49 -19.21
N ALA A 769 -197.03 -87.16 -19.14
CA ALA A 769 -198.34 -86.49 -19.03
C ALA A 769 -199.26 -86.76 -20.24
N ARG A 770 -198.69 -86.91 -21.46
CA ARG A 770 -199.44 -87.31 -22.64
C ARG A 770 -199.82 -88.80 -22.62
N ALA A 771 -198.95 -89.67 -22.13
CA ALA A 771 -199.23 -91.10 -21.98
C ALA A 771 -200.33 -91.34 -20.93
N GLU A 772 -200.29 -90.62 -19.82
CA GLU A 772 -201.29 -90.68 -18.74
C GLU A 772 -202.65 -90.15 -19.22
N SER A 773 -202.70 -89.00 -19.91
CA SER A 773 -203.93 -88.48 -20.55
C SER A 773 -204.53 -89.43 -21.60
N LEU A 774 -203.69 -90.15 -22.36
CA LEU A 774 -204.15 -91.16 -23.32
C LEU A 774 -204.71 -92.39 -22.60
N THR A 775 -204.09 -92.77 -21.49
CA THR A 775 -204.50 -93.90 -20.65
C THR A 775 -205.84 -93.61 -19.98
N ASP A 776 -206.04 -92.41 -19.43
CA ASP A 776 -207.32 -91.98 -18.84
C ASP A 776 -208.43 -91.91 -19.89
N ALA A 777 -208.14 -91.38 -21.10
CA ALA A 777 -209.11 -91.33 -22.19
C ALA A 777 -209.51 -92.73 -22.69
N LEU A 778 -208.58 -93.70 -22.70
CA LEU A 778 -208.88 -95.10 -23.02
C LEU A 778 -209.67 -95.77 -21.89
N ALA A 779 -209.30 -95.54 -20.63
CA ALA A 779 -209.97 -96.10 -19.46
C ALA A 779 -211.44 -95.63 -19.37
N ASP A 780 -211.70 -94.33 -19.54
CA ASP A 780 -213.06 -93.78 -19.57
C ASP A 780 -213.89 -94.36 -20.72
N ARG A 781 -213.28 -94.51 -21.91
CA ARG A 781 -213.97 -95.12 -23.07
C ARG A 781 -214.29 -96.60 -22.83
N THR A 782 -213.41 -97.32 -22.15
CA THR A 782 -213.60 -98.75 -21.83
C THR A 782 -214.68 -98.92 -20.76
N ALA A 783 -214.72 -98.02 -19.77
CA ALA A 783 -215.76 -97.99 -18.75
C ALA A 783 -217.13 -97.62 -19.33
N GLU A 784 -217.21 -96.68 -20.28
CA GLU A 784 -218.44 -96.32 -20.98
C GLU A 784 -218.98 -97.47 -21.86
N ILE A 785 -218.10 -98.22 -22.52
CA ILE A 785 -218.45 -99.47 -23.26
C ILE A 785 -218.95 -100.56 -22.30
N THR A 786 -218.31 -100.70 -21.13
CA THR A 786 -218.74 -101.69 -20.12
C THR A 786 -220.12 -101.32 -19.56
N LYS A 787 -220.39 -100.03 -19.38
CA LYS A 787 -221.70 -99.51 -18.98
C LYS A 787 -222.78 -99.76 -20.03
N LEU A 788 -222.43 -99.71 -21.32
CA LEU A 788 -223.35 -100.04 -22.43
C LEU A 788 -223.60 -101.55 -22.61
N LEU A 789 -222.68 -102.43 -22.18
CA LEU A 789 -222.82 -103.89 -22.28
C LEU A 789 -223.55 -104.53 -21.10
N ALA A 790 -223.63 -103.86 -19.94
CA ALA A 790 -224.38 -104.34 -18.79
C ALA A 790 -225.90 -104.03 -18.88
N ASP A 791 -226.32 -103.08 -19.71
CA ASP A 791 -227.74 -102.77 -19.99
C ASP A 791 -228.37 -103.71 -21.04
N GLY A 792 -227.87 -104.96 -21.14
CA GLY A 792 -228.18 -105.86 -22.24
C GLY A 792 -228.40 -107.33 -21.90
N THR A 793 -228.88 -107.67 -20.69
CA THR A 793 -229.82 -108.79 -20.37
C THR A 793 -230.26 -108.74 -18.93
#